data_AF-A0A955MF34-F1
#
_entry.id   AF-A0A955MF34-F1
#
_cell.length_a   1.000
_cell.length_b   1.000
_cell.length_c   1.000
_cell.angle_alpha   90.00
_cell.angle_beta   90.00
_cell.angle_gamma   90.00
#
_symmetry.space_group_name_H-M   'P 1'
#
loop_
_entity.id
_entity.type
_entity.pdbx_description
1 polymer ?
#
loop_
_entity_poly.entity_id
_entity_poly.type
_entity_poly.pdbx_seq_one_letter_code
_entity_poly.pdbx_strand_id
1 'polypeptide(L)'
;MNLKVNSITLKTLFFLTSFYIFLSQSPILYAQETAKITSPPPNTLLSSSTITFQWTQGQNITEYYLGVGTTFNSISNKPWGNIFAGTVSTTSKNISNIPLNGQKIFVRIWSKINNTWLFEDYNYPTEAISNKPAEIITPTPNTTLNQQEITFQWSAGLGVTNYYLGVGTNFNSVSQSPWGNIFAGTVTGTSKSISTIPLTGEPLFVRLWSKIAGSWQFIDYTYQTEKQSGGAETEPAELISPPFNTLIQNSTITFEWSQGKAVTQFYCGVGTSFHSVSQSPWGNIFAGTVTGTSKSISNIPLNGQKVFVRMWSKINNVWQSKDYSFDTERQTQNDEPAQMTIPAPDSILNESSISFQWTQGVNVSEYYLGVGTSFNSVSQSPWGNIFAGTVTGTSKSISGIILNGKPVFVRLWSKINSQWKFIDYTYQTENQGQTESPAEITTPAPGSTFSESIVTFQWTPGNNVTSYYLGVGKSFNSVSKSPWGNIFAGTINGTSKTVPNIPLSGESIFVRLWSKINGVWLTRDYTYNTLLDDSIPPSAPTNLTVTNITSTSMQINWKAATDNFTVAGYRLDAARDQNFTQFVPGFQNKDIANTLNHIITNLTSNTPYFIRLRAYDQAGNLSVNSTVISATTHSSGGPTTVDSNITVDTIWTADGSPYIIKNNIVVNSVSVLTIQPGTVIRFDGNFFLKVSGQMIAEGTATQPIVFTSNKTTPAISNWQYLELNNLSRIKNARIEYADSGLFTNNSGIVIENVISEHNRVGFFIQGGTTSLSNITARNNVEGIHLSKGTLAQITQSTITTNQDGIFIDLDETGTNKNNTPNIIQNKIFNNINFNIKTKAASAAFSHQNKKINAKNNWWGTSNINEVEQKIFDDTDAQ
;
A
#
# COMPACT_ATOMS: atom_id res chain seq x y z
N MET A 1 4.11 100.02 5.39
CA MET A 1 3.53 100.52 6.66
C MET A 1 2.85 99.34 7.35
N ASN A 2 3.37 98.95 8.53
CA ASN A 2 2.83 98.06 9.60
C ASN A 2 2.22 96.69 9.20
N LEU A 3 2.89 95.54 9.42
CA LEU A 3 3.16 94.78 10.66
C LEU A 3 1.92 94.34 11.48
N LYS A 4 1.66 93.01 11.53
CA LYS A 4 1.61 92.11 12.72
C LYS A 4 0.94 90.77 12.31
N VAL A 5 1.59 89.60 12.26
CA VAL A 5 2.38 88.80 13.22
C VAL A 5 1.52 88.00 14.22
N ASN A 6 1.73 86.66 14.18
CA ASN A 6 1.52 85.58 15.18
C ASN A 6 0.57 84.45 14.70
N SER A 7 0.87 83.15 14.78
CA SER A 7 2.01 82.37 15.34
C SER A 7 1.80 80.87 14.98
N ILE A 8 2.72 80.20 14.25
CA ILE A 8 3.72 79.19 14.73
C ILE A 8 3.05 77.85 15.16
N THR A 9 3.35 76.69 14.56
CA THR A 9 4.65 75.99 14.70
C THR A 9 5.18 75.26 13.46
N LEU A 10 6.50 75.41 13.31
CA LEU A 10 7.42 74.90 12.30
C LEU A 10 8.05 73.57 12.75
N LYS A 11 8.14 72.57 11.85
CA LYS A 11 9.12 71.46 11.78
C LYS A 11 8.64 70.57 10.62
N THR A 12 9.28 70.39 9.47
CA THR A 12 10.65 70.65 9.04
C THR A 12 10.63 70.64 7.51
N LEU A 13 11.07 71.73 6.87
CA LEU A 13 11.41 71.79 5.45
C LEU A 13 12.92 71.58 5.34
N PHE A 14 13.35 70.41 4.89
CA PHE A 14 14.70 70.19 4.37
C PHE A 14 14.63 69.12 3.26
N PHE A 15 15.22 69.47 2.12
CA PHE A 15 15.41 68.70 0.88
C PHE A 15 14.27 68.71 -0.16
N LEU A 16 14.21 69.83 -0.89
CA LEU A 16 13.72 69.91 -2.28
C LEU A 16 14.93 70.20 -3.19
N THR A 17 15.60 69.14 -3.66
CA THR A 17 16.36 69.10 -4.92
C THR A 17 16.61 67.62 -5.24
N SER A 18 16.22 67.20 -6.44
CA SER A 18 16.31 65.83 -7.03
C SER A 18 15.06 64.96 -6.92
N PHE A 19 14.01 65.25 -7.70
CA PHE A 19 13.04 64.22 -8.12
C PHE A 19 12.36 64.59 -9.46
N TYR A 20 13.16 64.97 -10.46
CA TYR A 20 12.75 64.98 -11.87
C TYR A 20 13.97 64.57 -12.68
N ILE A 21 13.96 63.31 -13.10
CA ILE A 21 14.91 62.47 -13.88
C ILE A 21 15.13 61.18 -13.06
N PHE A 22 14.21 60.24 -13.19
CA PHE A 22 14.35 58.77 -13.03
C PHE A 22 12.93 58.16 -13.04
N LEU A 23 12.21 58.31 -14.16
CA LEU A 23 11.04 57.48 -14.50
C LEU A 23 11.36 56.52 -15.66
N SER A 24 12.60 56.04 -15.66
CA SER A 24 13.02 54.85 -16.40
C SER A 24 14.15 54.20 -15.62
N GLN A 25 13.92 52.97 -15.14
CA GLN A 25 14.81 52.16 -14.29
C GLN A 25 14.80 52.48 -12.79
N SER A 26 13.67 52.24 -12.14
CA SER A 26 13.74 51.43 -10.92
C SER A 26 13.52 49.98 -11.35
N PRO A 27 14.31 49.01 -10.90
CA PRO A 27 14.08 47.62 -11.27
C PRO A 27 12.68 47.27 -10.76
N ILE A 28 11.81 46.82 -11.66
CA ILE A 28 10.71 45.96 -11.24
C ILE A 28 11.43 44.87 -10.46
N LEU A 29 11.27 44.85 -9.14
CA LEU A 29 11.62 43.69 -8.36
C LEU A 29 10.59 42.65 -8.81
N TYR A 30 10.85 41.99 -9.94
CA TYR A 30 10.16 40.76 -10.27
C TYR A 30 10.42 39.90 -9.06
N ALA A 31 9.38 39.59 -8.29
CA ALA A 31 9.45 38.46 -7.37
C ALA A 31 10.02 37.32 -8.21
N GLN A 32 11.23 36.85 -7.86
CA GLN A 32 11.87 35.79 -8.62
C GLN A 32 10.97 34.57 -8.50
N GLU A 33 10.18 34.30 -9.55
CA GLU A 33 9.22 33.21 -9.50
C GLU A 33 9.97 31.91 -9.76
N THR A 34 10.14 31.13 -8.69
CA THR A 34 10.60 29.75 -8.73
C THR A 34 9.67 28.91 -9.61
N ALA A 35 10.21 27.84 -10.20
CA ALA A 35 9.35 26.87 -10.87
C ALA A 35 8.40 26.21 -9.88
N LYS A 36 7.13 26.16 -10.26
CA LYS A 36 6.06 25.55 -9.46
C LYS A 36 5.49 24.35 -10.18
N ILE A 37 5.33 23.23 -9.47
CA ILE A 37 4.70 22.03 -10.04
C ILE A 37 3.23 22.33 -10.37
N THR A 38 2.85 22.15 -11.63
CA THR A 38 1.50 22.39 -12.16
C THR A 38 0.74 21.10 -12.43
N SER A 39 1.45 20.00 -12.68
CA SER A 39 0.87 18.67 -12.89
C SER A 39 1.75 17.59 -12.28
N PRO A 40 1.21 16.62 -11.52
CA PRO A 40 -0.13 16.68 -10.94
C PRO A 40 -0.25 17.88 -9.97
N PRO A 41 -1.43 18.52 -9.86
CA PRO A 41 -1.63 19.64 -8.95
C PRO A 41 -1.23 19.29 -7.51
N PRO A 42 -0.66 20.22 -6.73
CA PRO A 42 -0.24 19.95 -5.35
C PRO A 42 -1.31 19.24 -4.51
N ASN A 43 -0.91 18.26 -3.70
CA ASN A 43 -1.78 17.41 -2.89
C ASN A 43 -2.71 16.45 -3.65
N THR A 44 -2.55 16.29 -4.98
CA THR A 44 -3.28 15.25 -5.74
C THR A 44 -2.98 13.86 -5.19
N LEU A 45 -4.01 13.02 -5.07
CA LEU A 45 -3.86 11.60 -4.79
C LEU A 45 -3.19 10.91 -5.99
N LEU A 46 -1.98 10.40 -5.81
CA LEU A 46 -1.30 9.64 -6.85
C LEU A 46 -1.82 8.19 -6.84
N SER A 47 -2.43 7.77 -7.94
CA SER A 47 -2.98 6.42 -8.15
C SER A 47 -2.16 5.58 -9.14
N SER A 48 -1.03 6.12 -9.62
CA SER A 48 -0.12 5.45 -10.56
C SER A 48 1.30 5.42 -10.02
N SER A 49 2.00 4.30 -10.21
CA SER A 49 3.42 4.14 -9.85
C SER A 49 4.36 4.90 -10.81
N THR A 50 3.80 5.46 -11.88
CA THR A 50 4.49 6.30 -12.86
C THR A 50 3.73 7.61 -13.01
N ILE A 51 4.37 8.72 -12.64
CA ILE A 51 3.76 10.06 -12.66
C ILE A 51 4.68 11.00 -13.44
N THR A 52 4.08 11.79 -14.32
CA THR A 52 4.79 12.89 -14.97
C THR A 52 4.59 14.16 -14.16
N PHE A 53 5.66 14.65 -13.55
CA PHE A 53 5.68 15.96 -12.92
C PHE A 53 5.98 17.02 -13.99
N GLN A 54 5.16 18.06 -14.07
CA GLN A 54 5.33 19.23 -14.93
C GLN A 54 5.34 20.49 -14.06
N TRP A 55 6.14 21.49 -14.45
CA TRP A 55 6.26 22.74 -13.70
C TRP A 55 6.33 23.97 -14.62
N THR A 56 6.12 25.15 -14.04
CA THR A 56 6.27 26.43 -14.74
C THR A 56 7.73 26.67 -15.14
N GLN A 57 7.95 27.35 -16.27
CA GLN A 57 9.29 27.71 -16.74
C GLN A 57 9.96 28.81 -15.88
N GLY A 58 9.20 29.48 -15.01
CA GLY A 58 9.66 30.62 -14.21
C GLY A 58 10.30 31.74 -15.05
N GLN A 59 10.97 32.68 -14.38
CA GLN A 59 11.71 33.77 -15.03
C GLN A 59 13.18 33.73 -14.59
N ASN A 60 14.12 33.86 -15.53
CA ASN A 60 15.57 33.86 -15.27
C ASN A 60 16.13 32.58 -14.61
N ILE A 61 15.47 31.44 -14.78
CA ILE A 61 15.96 30.14 -14.28
C ILE A 61 16.92 29.53 -15.29
N THR A 62 18.15 29.23 -14.87
CA THR A 62 19.19 28.64 -15.72
C THR A 62 19.26 27.11 -15.63
N GLU A 63 18.74 26.52 -14.55
CA GLU A 63 18.84 25.09 -14.26
C GLU A 63 17.74 24.65 -13.29
N TYR A 64 17.17 23.45 -13.49
CA TYR A 64 16.27 22.80 -12.54
C TYR A 64 16.94 21.58 -11.91
N TYR A 65 16.60 21.32 -10.65
CA TYR A 65 16.88 20.05 -9.99
C TYR A 65 15.59 19.52 -9.38
N LEU A 66 15.30 18.23 -9.55
CA LEU A 66 14.09 17.61 -8.99
C LEU A 66 14.48 16.49 -8.02
N GLY A 67 13.93 16.53 -6.81
CA GLY A 67 14.05 15.48 -5.80
C GLY A 67 12.68 14.90 -5.47
N VAL A 68 12.55 13.57 -5.51
CA VAL A 68 11.34 12.82 -5.17
C VAL A 68 11.68 11.73 -4.18
N GLY A 69 10.95 11.66 -3.06
CA GLY A 69 11.24 10.71 -1.99
C GLY A 69 10.05 10.34 -1.11
N THR A 70 10.22 9.29 -0.31
CA THR A 70 9.19 8.76 0.60
C THR A 70 9.27 9.33 2.01
N THR A 71 10.27 10.17 2.31
CA THR A 71 10.42 10.85 3.59
C THR A 71 10.85 12.30 3.38
N PHE A 72 10.41 13.22 4.22
CA PHE A 72 10.91 14.60 4.16
C PHE A 72 12.42 14.68 4.44
N ASN A 73 12.96 13.76 5.25
CA ASN A 73 14.40 13.69 5.54
C ASN A 73 15.24 13.31 4.30
N SER A 74 14.70 12.53 3.37
CA SER A 74 15.42 12.19 2.12
C SER A 74 15.55 13.38 1.16
N ILE A 75 14.76 14.44 1.31
CA ILE A 75 14.82 15.62 0.42
C ILE A 75 15.29 16.93 1.11
N SER A 76 15.41 16.96 2.43
CA SER A 76 15.65 18.19 3.20
C SER A 76 17.12 18.56 3.43
N ASN A 77 18.03 17.58 3.59
CA ASN A 77 19.41 17.87 4.03
C ASN A 77 20.50 17.72 2.95
N LYS A 78 20.24 17.03 1.83
CA LYS A 78 21.08 16.93 0.60
C LYS A 78 20.18 16.52 -0.57
N PRO A 79 20.52 16.82 -1.85
CA PRO A 79 19.61 16.64 -2.99
C PRO A 79 19.54 15.16 -3.42
N TRP A 80 19.03 14.26 -2.57
CA TRP A 80 18.97 12.83 -2.84
C TRP A 80 17.57 12.29 -2.49
N GLY A 81 16.58 12.63 -3.32
CA GLY A 81 15.31 11.89 -3.29
C GLY A 81 15.57 10.39 -3.51
N ASN A 82 15.07 9.55 -2.60
CA ASN A 82 15.27 8.10 -2.66
C ASN A 82 14.48 7.41 -3.79
N ILE A 83 13.59 8.13 -4.47
CA ILE A 83 12.91 7.68 -5.70
C ILE A 83 13.58 8.30 -6.92
N PHE A 84 13.86 9.61 -6.89
CA PHE A 84 14.58 10.30 -7.95
C PHE A 84 15.32 11.53 -7.42
N ALA A 85 16.51 11.77 -7.95
CA ALA A 85 17.27 13.00 -7.73
C ALA A 85 18.11 13.33 -8.96
N GLY A 86 17.94 14.51 -9.54
CA GLY A 86 18.80 14.93 -10.65
C GLY A 86 18.45 16.28 -11.26
N THR A 87 19.41 16.81 -12.03
CA THR A 87 19.23 17.99 -12.88
C THR A 87 18.30 17.68 -14.05
N VAL A 88 17.41 18.61 -14.37
CA VAL A 88 16.43 18.48 -15.46
C VAL A 88 16.49 19.73 -16.33
N SER A 89 16.61 19.56 -17.65
CA SER A 89 16.68 20.66 -18.62
C SER A 89 15.33 21.04 -19.25
N THR A 90 14.30 20.26 -18.96
CA THR A 90 12.91 20.43 -19.43
C THR A 90 11.99 20.85 -18.29
N THR A 91 10.80 21.37 -18.60
CA THR A 91 9.76 21.71 -17.61
C THR A 91 8.86 20.53 -17.22
N SER A 92 9.35 19.30 -17.45
CA SER A 92 8.68 18.08 -17.04
C SER A 92 9.65 16.93 -16.85
N LYS A 93 9.26 15.97 -16.01
CA LYS A 93 9.98 14.72 -15.76
C LYS A 93 9.01 13.59 -15.43
N ASN A 94 9.14 12.47 -16.15
CA ASN A 94 8.46 11.23 -15.80
C ASN A 94 9.25 10.48 -14.71
N ILE A 95 8.57 10.13 -13.62
CA ILE A 95 9.11 9.45 -12.45
C ILE A 95 8.36 8.13 -12.28
N SER A 96 9.10 7.02 -12.40
CA SER A 96 8.62 5.67 -12.13
C SER A 96 8.95 5.22 -10.70
N ASN A 97 8.38 4.10 -10.28
CA ASN A 97 8.57 3.48 -8.96
C ASN A 97 8.03 4.30 -7.78
N ILE A 98 6.96 5.08 -7.99
CA ILE A 98 6.26 5.75 -6.90
C ILE A 98 5.48 4.71 -6.07
N PRO A 99 5.70 4.61 -4.75
CA PRO A 99 5.00 3.63 -3.92
C PRO A 99 3.55 4.06 -3.67
N LEU A 100 2.61 3.18 -4.01
CA LEU A 100 1.16 3.35 -3.80
C LEU A 100 0.69 2.59 -2.55
N ASN A 101 1.24 2.98 -1.39
CA ASN A 101 1.07 2.27 -0.12
C ASN A 101 0.36 3.14 0.93
N GLY A 102 -0.31 4.22 0.52
CA GLY A 102 -0.96 5.17 1.41
C GLY A 102 -0.01 6.19 2.06
N GLN A 103 1.31 6.10 1.81
CA GLN A 103 2.28 7.06 2.34
C GLN A 103 2.35 8.32 1.48
N LYS A 104 2.80 9.43 2.07
CA LYS A 104 3.06 10.67 1.34
C LYS A 104 4.36 10.59 0.55
N ILE A 105 4.33 11.06 -0.69
CA ILE A 105 5.50 11.35 -1.51
C ILE A 105 5.85 12.81 -1.33
N PHE A 106 7.12 13.07 -1.04
CA PHE A 106 7.68 14.39 -0.92
C PHE A 106 8.41 14.72 -2.21
N VAL A 107 8.10 15.87 -2.80
CA VAL A 107 8.71 16.36 -4.03
C VAL A 107 9.25 17.75 -3.76
N ARG A 108 10.52 17.97 -4.07
CA ARG A 108 11.17 19.27 -4.03
C ARG A 108 11.70 19.62 -5.40
N ILE A 109 11.34 20.80 -5.89
CA ILE A 109 11.91 21.36 -7.12
C ILE A 109 12.80 22.53 -6.76
N TRP A 110 14.06 22.48 -7.21
CA TRP A 110 14.98 23.60 -7.11
C TRP A 110 15.06 24.35 -8.44
N SER A 111 15.14 25.67 -8.35
CA SER A 111 15.31 26.60 -9.46
C SER A 111 16.59 27.40 -9.23
N LYS A 112 17.53 27.35 -10.18
CA LYS A 112 18.76 28.13 -10.12
C LYS A 112 18.53 29.49 -10.78
N ILE A 113 18.52 30.55 -9.98
CA ILE A 113 18.32 31.93 -10.42
C ILE A 113 19.54 32.74 -9.98
N ASN A 114 20.23 33.38 -10.91
CA ASN A 114 21.44 34.17 -10.63
C ASN A 114 22.48 33.41 -9.76
N ASN A 115 22.79 32.15 -10.11
CA ASN A 115 23.68 31.25 -9.36
C ASN A 115 23.23 30.86 -7.94
N THR A 116 22.02 31.23 -7.51
CA THR A 116 21.44 30.82 -6.22
C THR A 116 20.35 29.78 -6.43
N TRP A 117 20.33 28.73 -5.61
CA TRP A 117 19.29 27.71 -5.64
C TRP A 117 18.16 28.06 -4.67
N LEU A 118 16.97 28.27 -5.22
CA LEU A 118 15.72 28.41 -4.47
C LEU A 118 14.87 27.15 -4.68
N PHE A 119 13.95 26.84 -3.77
CA PHE A 119 13.14 25.62 -3.88
C PHE A 119 11.69 25.81 -3.44
N GLU A 120 10.83 24.92 -3.96
CA GLU A 120 9.45 24.73 -3.54
C GLU A 120 9.22 23.27 -3.14
N ASP A 121 8.44 23.07 -2.08
CA ASP A 121 8.10 21.76 -1.54
C ASP A 121 6.65 21.38 -1.81
N TYR A 122 6.46 20.13 -2.21
CA TYR A 122 5.16 19.54 -2.45
C TYR A 122 5.07 18.20 -1.73
N ASN A 123 3.85 17.87 -1.30
CA ASN A 123 3.54 16.55 -0.80
C ASN A 123 2.32 16.00 -1.52
N TYR A 124 2.36 14.72 -1.83
CA TYR A 124 1.32 14.03 -2.56
C TYR A 124 0.92 12.76 -1.79
N PRO A 125 -0.34 12.62 -1.33
CA PRO A 125 -0.81 11.34 -0.82
C PRO A 125 -0.80 10.31 -1.95
N THR A 126 -0.54 9.05 -1.62
CA THR A 126 -0.68 7.94 -2.58
C THR A 126 -1.89 7.11 -2.24
N GLU A 127 -2.52 6.53 -3.25
CA GLU A 127 -3.61 5.58 -3.04
C GLU A 127 -3.08 4.34 -2.33
N ALA A 128 -3.79 3.86 -1.29
CA ALA A 128 -3.43 2.64 -0.57
C ALA A 128 -4.02 1.43 -1.30
N ILE A 129 -3.28 0.90 -2.28
CA ILE A 129 -3.77 -0.23 -3.07
C ILE A 129 -3.33 -1.53 -2.39
N SER A 130 -4.28 -2.44 -2.15
CA SER A 130 -3.98 -3.79 -1.64
C SER A 130 -3.04 -4.52 -2.61
N ASN A 131 -1.93 -5.05 -2.10
CA ASN A 131 -0.94 -5.80 -2.88
C ASN A 131 -1.59 -6.87 -3.79
N LYS A 132 -1.16 -6.94 -5.05
CA LYS A 132 -1.71 -7.87 -6.06
C LYS A 132 -0.56 -8.50 -6.88
N PRO A 133 -0.45 -9.84 -6.98
CA PRO A 133 0.50 -10.48 -7.89
C PRO A 133 0.27 -10.10 -9.36
N ALA A 134 1.32 -10.20 -10.18
CA ALA A 134 1.21 -10.12 -11.63
C ALA A 134 0.44 -11.30 -12.20
N GLU A 135 -0.35 -11.05 -13.25
CA GLU A 135 -1.20 -12.04 -13.92
C GLU A 135 -0.89 -12.10 -15.41
N ILE A 136 -0.74 -13.29 -16.00
CA ILE A 136 -0.58 -13.47 -17.45
C ILE A 136 -1.82 -12.97 -18.20
N ILE A 137 -1.60 -12.08 -19.15
CA ILE A 137 -2.61 -11.47 -20.02
C ILE A 137 -2.62 -12.17 -21.38
N THR A 138 -1.45 -12.42 -21.97
CA THR A 138 -1.32 -13.11 -23.26
C THR A 138 -0.23 -14.19 -23.21
N PRO A 139 -0.40 -15.34 -23.86
CA PRO A 139 -1.67 -15.85 -24.38
C PRO A 139 -2.72 -15.99 -23.27
N THR A 140 -3.99 -15.76 -23.60
CA THR A 140 -5.10 -15.82 -22.65
C THR A 140 -5.05 -17.16 -21.88
N PRO A 141 -5.10 -17.16 -20.55
CA PRO A 141 -5.04 -18.39 -19.76
C PRO A 141 -6.02 -19.48 -20.24
N ASN A 142 -5.57 -20.73 -20.22
CA ASN A 142 -6.36 -21.91 -20.60
C ASN A 142 -6.74 -22.02 -22.09
N THR A 143 -6.07 -21.28 -22.99
CA THR A 143 -6.24 -21.47 -24.45
C THR A 143 -5.33 -22.55 -25.02
N THR A 144 -5.63 -22.95 -26.26
CA THR A 144 -4.74 -23.79 -27.08
C THR A 144 -3.65 -22.96 -27.75
N LEU A 145 -2.40 -23.40 -27.64
CA LEU A 145 -1.22 -22.82 -28.29
C LEU A 145 -0.93 -23.61 -29.56
N ASN A 146 -0.88 -22.92 -30.70
CA ASN A 146 -0.69 -23.51 -32.03
C ASN A 146 0.64 -23.13 -32.69
N GLN A 147 1.51 -22.44 -31.96
CA GLN A 147 2.80 -21.99 -32.42
C GLN A 147 3.89 -22.46 -31.46
N GLN A 148 5.06 -22.80 -32.01
CA GLN A 148 6.23 -23.19 -31.21
C GLN A 148 6.89 -21.97 -30.53
N GLU A 149 6.66 -20.77 -31.07
CA GLU A 149 7.10 -19.51 -30.48
C GLU A 149 5.92 -18.75 -29.89
N ILE A 150 5.92 -18.60 -28.56
CA ILE A 150 4.88 -17.93 -27.80
C ILE A 150 5.50 -16.86 -26.91
N THR A 151 4.92 -15.67 -26.92
CA THR A 151 5.29 -14.60 -26.00
C THR A 151 4.28 -14.51 -24.86
N PHE A 152 4.72 -14.83 -23.65
CA PHE A 152 3.94 -14.60 -22.43
C PHE A 152 4.08 -13.14 -22.01
N GLN A 153 2.99 -12.39 -21.92
CA GLN A 153 2.92 -11.04 -21.36
C GLN A 153 2.04 -11.07 -20.11
N TRP A 154 2.42 -10.36 -19.05
CA TRP A 154 1.66 -10.28 -17.81
C TRP A 154 1.47 -8.82 -17.34
N SER A 155 0.51 -8.60 -16.44
CA SER A 155 0.35 -7.32 -15.76
C SER A 155 1.54 -7.04 -14.84
N ALA A 156 1.86 -5.78 -14.55
CA ALA A 156 2.97 -5.47 -13.64
C ALA A 156 2.71 -5.88 -12.16
N GLY A 157 1.49 -6.30 -11.81
CA GLY A 157 1.08 -6.46 -10.43
C GLY A 157 1.18 -5.15 -9.61
N LEU A 158 0.87 -5.22 -8.33
CA LEU A 158 0.89 -4.11 -7.38
C LEU A 158 1.82 -4.48 -6.21
N GLY A 159 2.90 -3.70 -6.04
CA GLY A 159 3.94 -3.95 -5.04
C GLY A 159 5.00 -4.98 -5.46
N VAL A 160 5.04 -5.36 -6.74
CA VAL A 160 5.98 -6.36 -7.28
C VAL A 160 7.33 -5.71 -7.59
N THR A 161 8.40 -6.30 -7.05
CA THR A 161 9.79 -5.84 -7.20
C THR A 161 10.62 -6.70 -8.15
N ASN A 162 10.18 -7.92 -8.44
CA ASN A 162 10.83 -8.84 -9.37
C ASN A 162 9.86 -9.93 -9.83
N TYR A 163 10.10 -10.51 -11.01
CA TYR A 163 9.33 -11.63 -11.55
C TYR A 163 10.19 -12.88 -11.72
N TYR A 164 9.56 -14.05 -11.66
CA TYR A 164 10.16 -15.32 -12.05
C TYR A 164 9.15 -16.14 -12.85
N LEU A 165 9.51 -16.63 -14.03
CA LEU A 165 8.63 -17.42 -14.88
C LEU A 165 9.16 -18.85 -15.01
N GLY A 166 8.29 -19.83 -14.78
CA GLY A 166 8.55 -21.25 -15.06
C GLY A 166 7.56 -21.79 -16.10
N VAL A 167 8.05 -22.50 -17.12
CA VAL A 167 7.27 -23.12 -18.20
C VAL A 167 7.71 -24.58 -18.37
N GLY A 168 6.76 -25.52 -18.40
CA GLY A 168 7.08 -26.94 -18.51
C GLY A 168 5.92 -27.82 -18.99
N THR A 169 6.23 -29.06 -19.37
CA THR A 169 5.23 -30.07 -19.79
C THR A 169 4.79 -30.99 -18.64
N ASN A 170 5.22 -30.72 -17.41
CA ASN A 170 4.87 -31.48 -16.21
C ASN A 170 4.62 -30.54 -15.03
N PHE A 171 3.47 -30.64 -14.37
CA PHE A 171 3.13 -29.80 -13.20
C PHE A 171 4.19 -29.87 -12.08
N ASN A 172 4.82 -31.03 -11.89
CA ASN A 172 5.87 -31.20 -10.88
C ASN A 172 7.19 -30.50 -11.26
N SER A 173 7.48 -30.27 -12.55
CA SER A 173 8.68 -29.51 -12.97
C SER A 173 8.55 -28.02 -12.67
N VAL A 174 7.32 -27.50 -12.55
CA VAL A 174 7.06 -26.09 -12.28
C VAL A 174 6.78 -25.81 -10.79
N SER A 175 6.42 -26.83 -10.00
CA SER A 175 5.91 -26.64 -8.61
C SER A 175 6.89 -26.92 -7.46
N GLN A 176 7.93 -27.75 -7.65
CA GLN A 176 8.82 -28.18 -6.55
C GLN A 176 10.30 -27.77 -6.68
N SER A 177 10.71 -27.17 -7.80
CA SER A 177 12.09 -26.74 -8.05
C SER A 177 12.08 -25.65 -9.13
N PRO A 178 13.01 -24.67 -9.16
CA PRO A 178 12.94 -23.52 -10.05
C PRO A 178 13.34 -23.87 -11.51
N TRP A 179 12.91 -25.01 -12.05
CA TRP A 179 13.30 -25.46 -13.39
C TRP A 179 12.09 -26.03 -14.14
N GLY A 180 11.24 -25.14 -14.67
CA GLY A 180 10.39 -25.51 -15.80
C GLY A 180 11.26 -26.12 -16.91
N ASN A 181 10.91 -27.33 -17.36
CA ASN A 181 11.74 -28.09 -18.30
C ASN A 181 11.80 -27.47 -19.71
N ILE A 182 10.99 -26.45 -19.99
CA ILE A 182 11.05 -25.64 -21.21
C ILE A 182 11.74 -24.30 -20.93
N PHE A 183 11.37 -23.62 -19.84
CA PHE A 183 12.03 -22.38 -19.42
C PHE A 183 11.90 -22.15 -17.91
N ALA A 184 12.95 -21.59 -17.31
CA ALA A 184 12.91 -21.07 -15.95
C ALA A 184 13.89 -19.92 -15.77
N GLY A 185 13.44 -18.80 -15.19
CA GLY A 185 14.33 -17.70 -14.88
C GLY A 185 13.66 -16.44 -14.34
N THR A 186 14.46 -15.58 -13.71
CA THR A 186 14.05 -14.22 -13.33
C THR A 186 13.87 -13.37 -14.58
N VAL A 187 12.80 -12.58 -14.61
CA VAL A 187 12.48 -11.67 -15.71
C VAL A 187 12.31 -10.27 -15.15
N THR A 188 12.99 -9.29 -15.75
CA THR A 188 12.99 -7.88 -15.30
C THR A 188 11.92 -7.04 -15.99
N GLY A 189 11.32 -7.55 -17.08
CA GLY A 189 10.18 -6.95 -17.77
C GLY A 189 8.87 -7.69 -17.50
N THR A 190 7.77 -7.23 -18.12
CA THR A 190 6.44 -7.85 -18.00
C THR A 190 6.15 -8.87 -19.11
N SER A 191 7.21 -9.43 -19.72
CA SER A 191 7.05 -10.42 -20.77
C SER A 191 8.26 -11.30 -21.04
N LYS A 192 8.01 -12.46 -21.65
CA LYS A 192 9.03 -13.41 -22.09
C LYS A 192 8.58 -14.25 -23.29
N SER A 193 9.38 -14.27 -24.35
CA SER A 193 9.21 -15.14 -25.52
C SER A 193 9.93 -16.48 -25.34
N ILE A 194 9.24 -17.57 -25.68
CA ILE A 194 9.70 -18.96 -25.61
C ILE A 194 9.51 -19.58 -26.99
N SER A 195 10.60 -19.99 -27.66
CA SER A 195 10.61 -20.47 -29.05
C SER A 195 10.55 -21.99 -29.21
N THR A 196 10.37 -22.73 -28.10
CA THR A 196 10.49 -24.19 -28.03
C THR A 196 9.24 -24.86 -27.45
N ILE A 197 8.06 -24.25 -27.60
CA ILE A 197 6.79 -24.82 -27.13
C ILE A 197 6.47 -26.09 -27.94
N PRO A 198 6.31 -27.26 -27.28
CA PRO A 198 6.01 -28.50 -27.98
C PRO A 198 4.54 -28.55 -28.41
N LEU A 199 4.29 -28.73 -29.71
CA LEU A 199 2.95 -28.87 -30.33
C LEU A 199 2.51 -30.34 -30.36
N THR A 200 2.38 -30.95 -29.18
CA THR A 200 2.19 -32.41 -29.04
C THR A 200 0.75 -32.83 -28.81
N GLY A 201 -0.18 -31.90 -28.54
CA GLY A 201 -1.53 -32.22 -28.08
C GLY A 201 -1.67 -32.30 -26.56
N GLU A 202 -0.57 -32.12 -25.82
CA GLU A 202 -0.52 -32.31 -24.36
C GLU A 202 -0.53 -30.96 -23.61
N PRO A 203 -0.89 -30.96 -22.30
CA PRO A 203 -0.91 -29.74 -21.50
C PRO A 203 0.48 -29.13 -21.25
N LEU A 204 0.54 -27.80 -21.30
CA LEU A 204 1.67 -26.98 -20.91
C LEU A 204 1.35 -26.27 -19.59
N PHE A 205 2.23 -26.36 -18.60
CA PHE A 205 2.10 -25.74 -17.29
C PHE A 205 3.01 -24.52 -17.18
N VAL A 206 2.48 -23.42 -16.64
CA VAL A 206 3.19 -22.15 -16.49
C VAL A 206 2.94 -21.58 -15.09
N ARG A 207 4.00 -21.16 -14.38
CA ARG A 207 3.91 -20.47 -13.08
C ARG A 207 4.58 -19.12 -13.16
N LEU A 208 3.85 -18.07 -12.79
CA LEU A 208 4.38 -16.71 -12.68
C LEU A 208 4.52 -16.33 -11.21
N TRP A 209 5.74 -16.02 -10.78
CA TRP A 209 6.04 -15.51 -9.45
C TRP A 209 6.19 -13.99 -9.44
N SER A 210 5.72 -13.38 -8.36
CA SER A 210 5.81 -11.96 -8.05
C SER A 210 6.46 -11.74 -6.68
N LYS A 211 7.56 -10.99 -6.61
CA LYS A 211 8.21 -10.64 -5.34
C LYS A 211 7.59 -9.40 -4.72
N ILE A 212 6.73 -9.55 -3.71
CA ILE A 212 5.98 -8.49 -3.05
C ILE A 212 6.46 -8.35 -1.60
N ALA A 213 6.85 -7.14 -1.19
CA ALA A 213 7.31 -6.84 0.18
C ALA A 213 8.41 -7.79 0.71
N GLY A 214 9.29 -8.28 -0.17
CA GLY A 214 10.39 -9.20 0.18
C GLY A 214 10.04 -10.70 0.06
N SER A 215 8.77 -11.05 -0.09
CA SER A 215 8.27 -12.43 -0.19
C SER A 215 7.81 -12.79 -1.61
N TRP A 216 8.00 -14.04 -2.02
CA TRP A 216 7.55 -14.54 -3.31
C TRP A 216 6.13 -15.10 -3.23
N GLN A 217 5.25 -14.62 -4.10
CA GLN A 217 3.90 -15.14 -4.33
C GLN A 217 3.79 -15.64 -5.78
N PHE A 218 2.86 -16.54 -6.11
CA PHE A 218 2.73 -17.09 -7.46
C PHE A 218 1.28 -17.30 -7.91
N ILE A 219 1.09 -17.36 -9.23
CA ILE A 219 -0.14 -17.79 -9.90
C ILE A 219 0.23 -18.84 -10.96
N ASP A 220 -0.57 -19.91 -11.02
CA ASP A 220 -0.43 -21.02 -11.96
C ASP A 220 -1.39 -20.90 -13.15
N TYR A 221 -0.92 -21.33 -14.31
CA TYR A 221 -1.64 -21.37 -15.57
C TYR A 221 -1.39 -22.70 -16.27
N THR A 222 -2.40 -23.16 -17.01
CA THR A 222 -2.31 -24.34 -17.86
C THR A 222 -2.77 -23.95 -19.27
N TYR A 223 -2.12 -24.50 -20.29
CA TYR A 223 -2.49 -24.31 -21.70
C TYR A 223 -2.57 -25.67 -22.39
N GLN A 224 -3.37 -25.78 -23.44
CA GLN A 224 -3.32 -26.95 -24.34
C GLN A 224 -2.38 -26.65 -25.49
N THR A 225 -1.72 -27.66 -26.07
CA THR A 225 -0.90 -27.48 -27.27
C THR A 225 -1.58 -28.15 -28.45
N GLU A 226 -1.58 -27.53 -29.63
CA GLU A 226 -2.17 -28.14 -30.82
C GLU A 226 -1.26 -29.26 -31.33
N LYS A 227 -1.83 -30.40 -31.73
CA LYS A 227 -1.08 -31.50 -32.34
C LYS A 227 -0.90 -31.22 -33.82
N GLN A 228 0.33 -30.99 -34.26
CA GLN A 228 0.62 -30.70 -35.67
C GLN A 228 0.37 -31.95 -36.55
N SER A 229 -0.56 -31.84 -37.52
CA SER A 229 -0.93 -32.92 -38.45
C SER A 229 -0.30 -32.70 -39.82
N GLY A 230 0.55 -33.64 -40.29
CA GLY A 230 1.10 -33.61 -41.66
C GLY A 230 2.51 -34.15 -41.90
N GLY A 231 3.20 -34.69 -40.89
CA GLY A 231 4.47 -35.42 -41.11
C GLY A 231 4.24 -36.89 -41.42
N ALA A 232 5.11 -37.53 -42.22
CA ALA A 232 5.14 -38.98 -42.41
C ALA A 232 4.96 -39.70 -41.06
N GLU A 233 4.18 -40.80 -41.02
CA GLU A 233 3.94 -41.52 -39.77
C GLU A 233 5.27 -41.89 -39.12
N THR A 234 5.56 -41.22 -38.02
CA THR A 234 6.73 -41.42 -37.19
C THR A 234 6.24 -42.03 -35.89
N GLU A 235 6.76 -43.21 -35.56
CA GLU A 235 6.29 -43.98 -34.42
C GLU A 235 7.54 -44.49 -33.67
N PRO A 236 7.80 -44.03 -32.43
CA PRO A 236 8.92 -44.53 -31.65
C PRO A 236 8.70 -46.00 -31.28
N ALA A 237 9.79 -46.74 -31.16
CA ALA A 237 9.74 -48.14 -30.73
C ALA A 237 9.05 -48.28 -29.37
N GLU A 238 8.21 -49.32 -29.28
CA GLU A 238 7.47 -49.67 -28.07
C GLU A 238 7.99 -50.98 -27.49
N LEU A 239 8.04 -51.07 -26.16
CA LEU A 239 8.44 -52.30 -25.50
C LEU A 239 7.35 -53.37 -25.71
N ILE A 240 7.77 -54.53 -26.21
CA ILE A 240 6.93 -55.70 -26.47
C ILE A 240 7.08 -56.70 -25.33
N SER A 241 8.30 -56.91 -24.83
CA SER A 241 8.61 -57.87 -23.78
C SER A 241 9.62 -57.31 -22.78
N PRO A 242 9.46 -57.53 -21.46
CA PRO A 242 8.29 -58.13 -20.84
C PRO A 242 7.04 -57.22 -20.97
N PRO A 243 5.82 -57.77 -21.04
CA PRO A 243 4.59 -56.98 -21.06
C PRO A 243 4.47 -56.03 -19.87
N PHE A 244 3.82 -54.89 -20.07
CA PHE A 244 3.54 -53.93 -18.99
C PHE A 244 2.86 -54.62 -17.80
N ASN A 245 3.32 -54.35 -16.58
CA ASN A 245 2.96 -55.02 -15.30
C ASN A 245 3.57 -56.41 -15.05
N THR A 246 4.54 -56.87 -15.83
CA THR A 246 5.28 -58.09 -15.47
C THR A 246 6.12 -57.88 -14.22
N LEU A 247 5.98 -58.79 -13.23
CA LEU A 247 6.88 -58.86 -12.07
C LEU A 247 8.22 -59.45 -12.51
N ILE A 248 9.32 -58.71 -12.35
CA ILE A 248 10.66 -59.19 -12.66
C ILE A 248 11.19 -60.03 -11.50
N GLN A 249 11.32 -61.34 -11.70
CA GLN A 249 11.75 -62.30 -10.68
C GLN A 249 13.23 -62.72 -10.77
N ASN A 250 13.89 -62.38 -11.89
CA ASN A 250 15.29 -62.72 -12.14
C ASN A 250 16.16 -61.46 -12.21
N SER A 251 17.39 -61.53 -11.68
CA SER A 251 18.35 -60.42 -11.73
C SER A 251 18.89 -60.16 -13.13
N THR A 252 18.52 -60.99 -14.11
CA THR A 252 18.78 -60.79 -15.53
C THR A 252 17.48 -60.92 -16.32
N ILE A 253 17.18 -59.93 -17.16
CA ILE A 253 15.99 -59.91 -18.02
C ILE A 253 16.32 -59.36 -19.40
N THR A 254 15.63 -59.86 -20.43
CA THR A 254 15.72 -59.34 -21.79
C THR A 254 14.53 -58.44 -22.08
N PHE A 255 14.82 -57.19 -22.43
CA PHE A 255 13.85 -56.24 -22.94
C PHE A 255 13.83 -56.34 -24.47
N GLU A 256 12.64 -56.47 -25.06
CA GLU A 256 12.41 -56.49 -26.51
C GLU A 256 11.42 -55.39 -26.89
N TRP A 257 11.64 -54.72 -28.01
CA TRP A 257 10.81 -53.61 -28.50
C TRP A 257 10.54 -53.67 -30.00
N SER A 258 9.54 -52.94 -30.47
CA SER A 258 9.20 -52.85 -31.90
C SER A 258 10.27 -52.08 -32.68
N GLN A 259 10.31 -52.23 -34.01
CA GLN A 259 11.23 -51.45 -34.85
C GLN A 259 10.85 -49.95 -34.94
N GLY A 260 9.63 -49.58 -34.57
CA GLY A 260 9.06 -48.25 -34.81
C GLY A 260 8.97 -47.90 -36.31
N LYS A 261 8.57 -46.66 -36.62
CA LYS A 261 8.53 -46.09 -37.98
C LYS A 261 9.52 -44.93 -38.09
N ALA A 262 10.39 -44.99 -39.10
CA ALA A 262 11.47 -44.03 -39.36
C ALA A 262 12.51 -43.89 -38.21
N VAL A 263 12.69 -44.93 -37.39
CA VAL A 263 13.73 -44.95 -36.36
C VAL A 263 15.07 -45.32 -36.97
N THR A 264 16.10 -44.52 -36.68
CA THR A 264 17.46 -44.71 -37.20
C THR A 264 18.43 -45.24 -36.14
N GLN A 265 18.16 -45.00 -34.86
CA GLN A 265 18.99 -45.44 -33.73
C GLN A 265 18.12 -45.68 -32.49
N PHE A 266 18.51 -46.66 -31.66
CA PHE A 266 17.94 -46.91 -30.34
C PHE A 266 18.94 -46.61 -29.24
N TYR A 267 18.45 -46.12 -28.10
CA TYR A 267 19.22 -46.00 -26.87
C TYR A 267 18.36 -46.43 -25.68
N CYS A 268 18.88 -47.33 -24.85
CA CYS A 268 18.14 -47.90 -23.72
C CYS A 268 18.80 -47.46 -22.42
N GLY A 269 18.00 -46.95 -21.48
CA GLY A 269 18.40 -46.66 -20.11
C GLY A 269 17.56 -47.45 -19.12
N VAL A 270 18.20 -48.15 -18.18
CA VAL A 270 17.56 -48.92 -17.10
C VAL A 270 18.10 -48.45 -15.76
N GLY A 271 17.21 -48.23 -14.80
CA GLY A 271 17.60 -47.73 -13.48
C GLY A 271 16.59 -47.94 -12.37
N THR A 272 16.99 -47.63 -11.14
CA THR A 272 16.20 -47.84 -9.92
C THR A 272 15.29 -46.66 -9.56
N SER A 273 15.35 -45.58 -10.34
CA SER A 273 14.43 -44.44 -10.21
C SER A 273 14.16 -43.81 -11.57
N PHE A 274 13.00 -43.18 -11.73
CA PHE A 274 12.72 -42.38 -12.93
C PHE A 274 13.78 -41.29 -13.17
N HIS A 275 14.32 -40.72 -12.09
CA HIS A 275 15.39 -39.73 -12.15
C HIS A 275 16.67 -40.31 -12.78
N SER A 276 17.06 -41.52 -12.39
CA SER A 276 18.26 -42.18 -12.91
C SER A 276 18.20 -42.48 -14.41
N VAL A 277 17.01 -42.64 -14.99
CA VAL A 277 16.83 -42.86 -16.44
C VAL A 277 16.44 -41.59 -17.20
N SER A 278 16.40 -40.41 -16.55
CA SER A 278 16.00 -39.14 -17.17
C SER A 278 17.07 -38.05 -17.23
N GLN A 279 18.26 -38.29 -16.69
CA GLN A 279 19.42 -37.40 -16.78
C GLN A 279 20.62 -38.09 -17.45
N SER A 280 21.47 -37.34 -18.14
CA SER A 280 22.66 -37.86 -18.84
C SER A 280 23.90 -37.87 -17.94
N PRO A 281 24.77 -38.91 -17.97
CA PRO A 281 24.63 -40.17 -18.70
C PRO A 281 23.75 -41.17 -17.91
N TRP A 282 22.87 -41.80 -18.68
CA TRP A 282 21.57 -42.37 -18.30
C TRP A 282 21.70 -43.68 -17.51
N GLY A 283 20.64 -44.10 -16.81
CA GLY A 283 20.43 -45.43 -16.23
C GLY A 283 21.52 -45.96 -15.29
N ASN A 284 21.28 -45.92 -13.98
CA ASN A 284 22.25 -46.43 -13.00
C ASN A 284 22.44 -47.97 -13.02
N ILE A 285 21.61 -48.72 -13.75
CA ILE A 285 21.80 -50.17 -13.97
C ILE A 285 22.41 -50.43 -15.36
N PHE A 286 21.87 -49.79 -16.39
CA PHE A 286 22.42 -49.86 -17.74
C PHE A 286 22.09 -48.60 -18.52
N ALA A 287 23.04 -48.15 -19.34
CA ALA A 287 22.73 -47.25 -20.44
C ALA A 287 23.65 -47.40 -21.63
N GLY A 288 23.07 -47.32 -22.82
CA GLY A 288 23.85 -47.35 -24.05
C GLY A 288 22.99 -47.41 -25.31
N THR A 289 23.64 -47.10 -26.44
CA THR A 289 23.08 -47.30 -27.77
C THR A 289 22.91 -48.79 -28.03
N VAL A 290 21.78 -49.19 -28.61
CA VAL A 290 21.48 -50.57 -28.94
C VAL A 290 21.25 -50.68 -30.44
N THR A 291 21.89 -51.65 -31.09
CA THR A 291 21.88 -51.82 -32.56
C THR A 291 20.78 -52.76 -33.05
N GLY A 292 19.95 -53.30 -32.16
CA GLY A 292 18.82 -54.19 -32.47
C GLY A 292 17.59 -53.87 -31.62
N THR A 293 16.55 -54.68 -31.76
CA THR A 293 15.26 -54.53 -31.06
C THR A 293 15.18 -55.27 -29.73
N SER A 294 16.31 -55.68 -29.17
CA SER A 294 16.33 -56.29 -27.85
C SER A 294 17.65 -56.04 -27.11
N LYS A 295 17.60 -56.13 -25.78
CA LYS A 295 18.77 -56.06 -24.91
C LYS A 295 18.56 -56.82 -23.61
N SER A 296 19.47 -57.75 -23.31
CA SER A 296 19.57 -58.40 -22.01
C SER A 296 20.36 -57.54 -21.03
N ILE A 297 19.77 -57.32 -19.85
CA ILE A 297 20.32 -56.51 -18.76
C ILE A 297 20.46 -57.39 -17.53
N SER A 298 21.66 -57.48 -16.97
CA SER A 298 21.97 -58.13 -15.70
C SER A 298 22.04 -57.12 -14.55
N ASN A 299 22.05 -57.61 -13.32
CA ASN A 299 22.06 -56.82 -12.07
C ASN A 299 20.78 -56.02 -11.80
N ILE A 300 19.63 -56.52 -12.26
CA ILE A 300 18.33 -55.97 -11.86
C ILE A 300 18.10 -56.23 -10.35
N PRO A 301 17.86 -55.20 -9.52
CA PRO A 301 17.71 -55.37 -8.08
C PRO A 301 16.36 -56.00 -7.74
N LEU A 302 16.38 -57.21 -7.16
CA LEU A 302 15.21 -57.95 -6.70
C LEU A 302 14.85 -57.59 -5.26
N ASN A 303 14.63 -56.30 -4.99
CA ASN A 303 14.44 -55.77 -3.64
C ASN A 303 12.99 -55.32 -3.36
N GLY A 304 12.06 -55.63 -4.27
CA GLY A 304 10.66 -55.22 -4.15
C GLY A 304 10.38 -53.80 -4.65
N GLN A 305 11.38 -53.09 -5.17
CA GLN A 305 11.23 -51.75 -5.72
C GLN A 305 11.09 -51.79 -7.24
N LYS A 306 10.52 -50.72 -7.80
CA LYS A 306 10.35 -50.58 -9.24
C LYS A 306 11.68 -50.37 -9.95
N VAL A 307 11.81 -51.01 -11.10
CA VAL A 307 12.85 -50.73 -12.08
C VAL A 307 12.23 -49.95 -13.22
N PHE A 308 12.88 -48.86 -13.59
CA PHE A 308 12.45 -47.93 -14.63
C PHE A 308 13.27 -48.18 -15.88
N VAL A 309 12.61 -48.23 -17.03
CA VAL A 309 13.20 -48.42 -18.34
C VAL A 309 12.77 -47.27 -19.24
N ARG A 310 13.72 -46.54 -19.78
CA ARG A 310 13.48 -45.51 -20.79
C ARG A 310 14.07 -45.97 -22.11
N MET A 311 13.22 -46.09 -23.13
CA MET A 311 13.61 -46.41 -24.49
C MET A 311 13.61 -45.16 -25.34
N TRP A 312 14.73 -44.83 -25.97
CA TRP A 312 14.88 -43.72 -26.89
C TRP A 312 14.93 -44.21 -28.34
N SER A 313 14.14 -43.58 -29.20
CA SER A 313 14.12 -43.78 -30.65
C SER A 313 14.54 -42.49 -31.34
N LYS A 314 15.56 -42.55 -32.20
CA LYS A 314 15.99 -41.40 -33.00
C LYS A 314 15.21 -41.35 -34.31
N ILE A 315 14.26 -40.42 -34.40
CA ILE A 315 13.40 -40.22 -35.56
C ILE A 315 13.66 -38.82 -36.11
N ASN A 316 13.93 -38.70 -37.41
CA ASN A 316 14.26 -37.42 -38.06
C ASN A 316 15.36 -36.63 -37.32
N ASN A 317 16.41 -37.32 -36.86
CA ASN A 317 17.51 -36.80 -36.03
C ASN A 317 17.14 -36.28 -34.62
N VAL A 318 15.88 -36.39 -34.20
CA VAL A 318 15.42 -36.03 -32.86
C VAL A 318 15.21 -37.28 -32.03
N TRP A 319 15.71 -37.27 -30.80
CA TRP A 319 15.49 -38.35 -29.84
C TRP A 319 14.12 -38.20 -29.19
N GLN A 320 13.30 -39.24 -29.31
CA GLN A 320 12.01 -39.37 -28.64
C GLN A 320 12.07 -40.56 -27.67
N SER A 321 11.41 -40.49 -26.52
CA SER A 321 11.45 -41.56 -25.51
C SER A 321 10.07 -42.10 -25.13
N LYS A 322 10.03 -43.38 -24.75
CA LYS A 322 8.93 -44.00 -24.00
C LYS A 322 9.45 -44.63 -22.71
N ASP A 323 8.65 -44.50 -21.66
CA ASP A 323 9.00 -44.91 -20.30
C ASP A 323 8.14 -46.08 -19.83
N TYR A 324 8.78 -47.01 -19.17
CA TYR A 324 8.18 -48.20 -18.61
C TYR A 324 8.67 -48.37 -17.17
N SER A 325 7.86 -48.99 -16.34
CA SER A 325 8.25 -49.39 -14.99
C SER A 325 7.76 -50.79 -14.70
N PHE A 326 8.60 -51.59 -14.05
CA PHE A 326 8.30 -52.96 -13.67
C PHE A 326 8.53 -53.11 -12.18
N ASP A 327 7.62 -53.80 -11.49
CA ASP A 327 7.85 -54.23 -10.13
C ASP A 327 8.89 -55.36 -10.15
N THR A 328 9.80 -55.37 -9.18
CA THR A 328 10.73 -56.48 -8.98
C THR A 328 10.24 -57.34 -7.84
N GLU A 329 10.44 -58.65 -7.94
CA GLU A 329 10.20 -59.54 -6.81
C GLU A 329 11.16 -59.20 -5.69
N ARG A 330 10.65 -59.05 -4.47
CA ARG A 330 11.49 -58.94 -3.29
C ARG A 330 12.02 -60.32 -2.95
N GLN A 331 13.23 -60.65 -3.39
CA GLN A 331 13.92 -61.81 -2.85
C GLN A 331 14.32 -61.48 -1.41
N THR A 332 13.73 -62.17 -0.45
CA THR A 332 14.15 -62.11 0.95
C THR A 332 15.51 -62.79 1.08
N GLN A 333 16.59 -62.04 0.81
CA GLN A 333 17.83 -62.28 1.53
C GLN A 333 17.55 -61.94 3.00
N ASN A 334 17.77 -62.91 3.89
CA ASN A 334 17.67 -62.74 5.34
C ASN A 334 18.81 -61.85 5.83
N ASP A 335 18.79 -60.56 5.46
CA ASP A 335 19.67 -59.54 6.01
C ASP A 335 19.16 -59.16 7.40
N GLU A 336 19.73 -59.76 8.44
CA GLU A 336 19.44 -59.41 9.82
C GLU A 336 20.52 -58.48 10.40
N PRO A 337 20.19 -57.24 10.78
CA PRO A 337 21.11 -56.39 11.54
C PRO A 337 21.45 -57.01 12.90
N ALA A 338 22.63 -56.67 13.41
CA ALA A 338 23.00 -57.06 14.77
C ALA A 338 21.98 -56.53 15.78
N GLN A 339 21.63 -57.37 16.74
CA GLN A 339 20.66 -57.07 17.77
C GLN A 339 21.30 -57.11 19.15
N MET A 340 21.02 -56.13 20.00
CA MET A 340 21.50 -56.11 21.38
C MET A 340 20.98 -57.32 22.16
N THR A 341 21.90 -58.02 22.81
CA THR A 341 21.63 -59.19 23.66
C THR A 341 21.86 -58.87 25.13
N ILE A 342 22.88 -58.06 25.45
CA ILE A 342 23.22 -57.65 26.81
C ILE A 342 23.49 -56.14 26.83
N PRO A 343 22.91 -55.36 27.76
CA PRO A 343 21.79 -55.74 28.60
C PRO A 343 20.57 -56.12 27.74
N ALA A 344 19.73 -57.04 28.25
CA ALA A 344 18.52 -57.46 27.55
C ALA A 344 17.69 -56.22 27.15
N PRO A 345 17.18 -56.13 25.92
CA PRO A 345 16.36 -54.99 25.50
C PRO A 345 15.27 -54.65 26.54
N ASP A 346 15.08 -53.36 26.78
CA ASP A 346 14.13 -52.80 27.76
C ASP A 346 14.40 -53.12 29.24
N SER A 347 15.56 -53.73 29.57
CA SER A 347 15.98 -53.92 30.97
C SER A 347 16.34 -52.61 31.68
N ILE A 348 16.37 -52.68 33.02
CA ILE A 348 16.81 -51.57 33.87
C ILE A 348 18.33 -51.67 34.08
N LEU A 349 19.05 -50.59 33.81
CA LEU A 349 20.47 -50.47 34.11
C LEU A 349 20.64 -50.04 35.58
N ASN A 350 21.39 -50.82 36.35
CA ASN A 350 21.65 -50.62 37.77
C ASN A 350 23.12 -50.24 38.06
N GLU A 351 23.98 -50.22 37.04
CA GLU A 351 25.38 -49.87 37.14
C GLU A 351 25.72 -48.71 36.20
N SER A 352 26.64 -47.83 36.62
CA SER A 352 27.10 -46.68 35.82
C SER A 352 28.12 -47.06 34.73
N SER A 353 28.54 -48.33 34.70
CA SER A 353 29.43 -48.92 33.71
C SER A 353 28.81 -50.19 33.17
N ILE A 354 28.34 -50.15 31.93
CA ILE A 354 27.59 -51.24 31.31
C ILE A 354 28.35 -51.82 30.11
N SER A 355 28.37 -53.14 30.00
CA SER A 355 28.88 -53.85 28.83
C SER A 355 27.74 -54.14 27.86
N PHE A 356 27.67 -53.39 26.76
CA PHE A 356 26.75 -53.68 25.66
C PHE A 356 27.31 -54.82 24.80
N GLN A 357 26.50 -55.82 24.46
CA GLN A 357 26.81 -56.95 23.58
C GLN A 357 25.66 -57.17 22.60
N TRP A 358 25.98 -57.59 21.38
CA TRP A 358 25.00 -57.82 20.31
C TRP A 358 25.30 -59.06 19.46
N THR A 359 24.32 -59.53 18.69
CA THR A 359 24.51 -60.62 17.73
C THR A 359 25.41 -60.19 16.57
N GLN A 360 26.03 -61.15 15.86
CA GLN A 360 26.87 -60.81 14.70
C GLN A 360 26.05 -60.23 13.52
N GLY A 361 24.75 -60.52 13.45
CA GLY A 361 23.91 -60.22 12.29
C GLY A 361 24.33 -61.02 11.05
N VAL A 362 23.57 -60.90 9.98
CA VAL A 362 23.82 -61.56 8.68
C VAL A 362 24.31 -60.50 7.69
N ASN A 363 25.44 -60.76 7.02
CA ASN A 363 26.08 -59.87 6.04
C ASN A 363 26.53 -58.50 6.61
N VAL A 364 26.80 -58.41 7.91
CA VAL A 364 27.30 -57.17 8.55
C VAL A 364 28.82 -57.09 8.41
N SER A 365 29.31 -55.97 7.89
CA SER A 365 30.75 -55.71 7.69
C SER A 365 31.36 -54.74 8.71
N GLU A 366 30.55 -53.95 9.41
CA GLU A 366 31.00 -52.93 10.37
C GLU A 366 29.88 -52.57 11.37
N TYR A 367 30.24 -52.24 12.62
CA TYR A 367 29.31 -51.73 13.64
C TYR A 367 29.64 -50.31 14.07
N TYR A 368 28.61 -49.53 14.42
CA TYR A 368 28.75 -48.24 15.10
C TYR A 368 27.78 -48.17 16.27
N LEU A 369 28.25 -47.76 17.44
CA LEU A 369 27.43 -47.65 18.66
C LEU A 369 27.33 -46.20 19.10
N GLY A 370 26.10 -45.70 19.28
CA GLY A 370 25.80 -44.42 19.91
C GLY A 370 25.01 -44.62 21.20
N VAL A 371 25.44 -43.98 22.29
CA VAL A 371 24.79 -44.02 23.62
C VAL A 371 24.58 -42.59 24.09
N GLY A 372 23.37 -42.25 24.53
CA GLY A 372 23.06 -40.89 24.95
C GLY A 372 21.84 -40.74 25.86
N THR A 373 21.63 -39.52 26.34
CA THR A 373 20.59 -39.17 27.33
C THR A 373 19.26 -38.73 26.69
N SER A 374 19.17 -38.72 25.35
CA SER A 374 17.93 -38.41 24.61
C SER A 374 17.91 -39.08 23.24
N PHE A 375 16.73 -39.33 22.67
CA PHE A 375 16.62 -39.84 21.30
C PHE A 375 17.37 -38.95 20.29
N ASN A 376 17.28 -37.62 20.43
CA ASN A 376 17.98 -36.66 19.56
C ASN A 376 19.51 -36.76 19.67
N SER A 377 20.03 -37.10 20.84
CA SER A 377 21.48 -37.26 21.03
C SER A 377 22.08 -38.45 20.29
N VAL A 378 21.26 -39.42 19.86
CA VAL A 378 21.69 -40.61 19.11
C VAL A 378 21.12 -40.68 17.68
N SER A 379 20.10 -39.89 17.35
CA SER A 379 19.40 -39.97 16.06
C SER A 379 20.04 -39.17 14.92
N GLN A 380 20.79 -38.12 15.24
CA GLN A 380 21.46 -37.24 14.26
C GLN A 380 22.89 -37.71 13.93
N SER A 381 23.05 -38.98 13.56
CA SER A 381 24.33 -39.68 13.28
C SER A 381 25.51 -38.75 12.89
N PRO A 382 26.70 -38.84 13.53
CA PRO A 382 27.17 -39.94 14.38
C PRO A 382 27.49 -39.47 15.81
N TRP A 383 26.50 -38.96 16.56
CA TRP A 383 26.69 -38.49 17.93
C TRP A 383 26.00 -39.39 18.95
N GLY A 384 26.54 -39.38 20.17
CA GLY A 384 26.01 -39.96 21.39
C GLY A 384 26.73 -39.23 22.51
N ASN A 385 26.00 -38.47 23.35
CA ASN A 385 26.61 -37.58 24.33
C ASN A 385 27.25 -38.33 25.52
N ILE A 386 27.02 -39.65 25.63
CA ILE A 386 27.74 -40.53 26.56
C ILE A 386 28.86 -41.27 25.81
N PHE A 387 28.56 -41.86 24.64
CA PHE A 387 29.55 -42.50 23.78
C PHE A 387 29.11 -42.51 22.30
N ALA A 388 30.07 -42.38 21.38
CA ALA A 388 29.87 -42.62 19.95
C ALA A 388 31.15 -43.14 19.30
N GLY A 389 31.07 -44.22 18.52
CA GLY A 389 32.22 -44.70 17.75
C GLY A 389 32.00 -46.02 17.00
N THR A 390 32.89 -46.30 16.05
CA THR A 390 32.96 -47.59 15.36
C THR A 390 33.47 -48.68 16.32
N VAL A 391 32.91 -49.88 16.19
CA VAL A 391 33.26 -51.04 17.02
C VAL A 391 33.56 -52.22 16.10
N THR A 392 34.73 -52.84 16.29
CA THR A 392 35.23 -53.94 15.45
C THR A 392 34.83 -55.34 15.95
N GLY A 393 34.13 -55.43 17.07
CA GLY A 393 33.61 -56.66 17.65
C GLY A 393 32.12 -56.56 18.00
N THR A 394 31.58 -57.58 18.65
CA THR A 394 30.16 -57.69 19.03
C THR A 394 29.86 -57.17 20.45
N SER A 395 30.76 -56.38 21.03
CA SER A 395 30.56 -55.80 22.36
C SER A 395 31.34 -54.51 22.60
N LYS A 396 30.88 -53.70 23.55
CA LYS A 396 31.54 -52.47 24.03
C LYS A 396 31.12 -52.12 25.46
N SER A 397 32.11 -51.91 26.34
CA SER A 397 31.89 -51.37 27.69
C SER A 397 31.88 -49.84 27.68
N ILE A 398 30.86 -49.26 28.33
CA ILE A 398 30.61 -47.81 28.40
C ILE A 398 30.46 -47.41 29.88
N SER A 399 31.31 -46.50 30.33
CA SER A 399 31.22 -45.86 31.65
C SER A 399 30.55 -44.49 31.56
N GLY A 400 30.01 -44.00 32.68
CA GLY A 400 29.37 -42.68 32.76
C GLY A 400 27.87 -42.69 32.49
N ILE A 401 27.22 -43.84 32.59
CA ILE A 401 25.75 -43.94 32.57
C ILE A 401 25.19 -43.44 33.90
N ILE A 402 24.23 -42.51 33.84
CA ILE A 402 23.67 -41.83 35.01
C ILE A 402 22.43 -42.60 35.50
N LEU A 403 22.40 -42.97 36.79
CA LEU A 403 21.33 -43.74 37.43
C LEU A 403 20.29 -42.83 38.12
N ASN A 404 19.54 -42.06 37.33
CA ASN A 404 18.58 -41.06 37.82
C ASN A 404 17.12 -41.38 37.46
N GLY A 405 16.81 -42.63 37.12
CA GLY A 405 15.45 -43.03 36.73
C GLY A 405 15.03 -42.58 35.34
N LYS A 406 15.90 -41.90 34.57
CA LYS A 406 15.62 -41.45 33.20
C LYS A 406 16.14 -42.45 32.17
N PRO A 407 15.51 -42.52 30.98
CA PRO A 407 15.92 -43.44 29.94
C PRO A 407 17.28 -43.07 29.32
N VAL A 408 18.08 -44.09 29.05
CA VAL A 408 19.28 -44.05 28.20
C VAL A 408 18.90 -44.57 26.82
N PHE A 409 19.24 -43.83 25.79
CA PHE A 409 18.97 -44.15 24.40
C PHE A 409 20.23 -44.71 23.76
N VAL A 410 20.12 -45.87 23.11
CA VAL A 410 21.24 -46.57 22.47
C VAL A 410 20.85 -46.88 21.04
N ARG A 411 21.70 -46.51 20.08
CA ARG A 411 21.54 -46.86 18.67
C ARG A 411 22.70 -47.74 18.23
N LEU A 412 22.37 -48.96 17.79
CA LEU A 412 23.33 -49.89 17.21
C LEU A 412 23.18 -49.89 15.70
N TRP A 413 24.23 -49.48 14.98
CA TRP A 413 24.28 -49.53 13.54
C TRP A 413 25.02 -50.77 13.04
N SER A 414 24.50 -51.38 11.98
CA SER A 414 25.08 -52.50 11.24
C SER A 414 25.24 -52.11 9.77
N LYS A 415 26.46 -52.19 9.24
CA LYS A 415 26.75 -51.92 7.83
C LYS A 415 26.55 -53.19 6.99
N ILE A 416 25.41 -53.28 6.32
CA ILE A 416 25.01 -54.42 5.49
C ILE A 416 25.03 -53.96 4.03
N ASN A 417 25.74 -54.67 3.16
CA ASN A 417 25.83 -54.35 1.73
C ASN A 417 26.22 -52.88 1.47
N SER A 418 27.21 -52.36 2.22
CA SER A 418 27.68 -50.96 2.18
C SER A 418 26.64 -49.90 2.59
N GLN A 419 25.51 -50.30 3.17
CA GLN A 419 24.48 -49.41 3.70
C GLN A 419 24.37 -49.57 5.22
N TRP A 420 24.21 -48.46 5.93
CA TRP A 420 24.02 -48.46 7.37
C TRP A 420 22.55 -48.67 7.73
N LYS A 421 22.24 -49.78 8.40
CA LYS A 421 20.96 -50.02 9.08
C LYS A 421 21.16 -49.85 10.58
N PHE A 422 20.11 -49.54 11.34
CA PHE A 422 20.21 -49.42 12.79
C PHE A 422 19.01 -50.03 13.51
N ILE A 423 19.23 -50.35 14.79
CA ILE A 423 18.19 -50.64 15.76
C ILE A 423 18.38 -49.73 16.97
N ASP A 424 17.28 -49.15 17.44
CA ASP A 424 17.25 -48.34 18.65
C ASP A 424 16.81 -49.17 19.85
N TYR A 425 17.47 -48.93 20.97
CA TYR A 425 17.16 -49.49 22.28
C TYR A 425 16.97 -48.34 23.26
N THR A 426 16.02 -48.50 24.18
CA THR A 426 15.83 -47.59 25.30
C THR A 426 15.94 -48.40 26.58
N TYR A 427 16.84 -48.00 27.46
CA TYR A 427 17.01 -48.63 28.76
C TYR A 427 16.58 -47.67 29.86
N GLN A 428 15.74 -48.13 30.79
CA GLN A 428 15.50 -47.36 32.01
C GLN A 428 16.74 -47.47 32.91
N THR A 429 17.04 -46.43 33.66
CA THR A 429 18.08 -46.50 34.69
C THR A 429 17.43 -46.63 36.06
N GLU A 430 18.09 -47.31 37.00
CA GLU A 430 17.62 -47.37 38.38
C GLU A 430 17.57 -45.94 38.94
N ASN A 431 16.48 -45.59 39.63
CA ASN A 431 16.36 -44.29 40.30
C ASN A 431 16.98 -44.40 41.69
N GLN A 432 18.23 -43.98 41.84
CA GLN A 432 18.91 -43.96 43.15
C GLN A 432 18.46 -42.81 44.07
N GLY A 433 17.25 -42.26 43.88
CA GLY A 433 16.62 -41.32 44.82
C GLY A 433 17.14 -39.89 44.77
N GLN A 434 17.86 -39.48 43.72
CA GLN A 434 18.31 -38.09 43.58
C GLN A 434 17.24 -37.24 42.89
N THR A 435 16.45 -36.50 43.65
CA THR A 435 15.56 -35.47 43.10
C THR A 435 16.39 -34.29 42.59
N GLU A 436 16.57 -34.20 41.27
CA GLU A 436 17.18 -33.05 40.59
C GLU A 436 16.34 -31.79 40.86
N SER A 437 16.90 -30.79 41.54
CA SER A 437 16.23 -29.52 41.82
C SER A 437 17.06 -28.37 41.27
N PRO A 438 16.64 -27.71 40.17
CA PRO A 438 17.31 -26.51 39.65
C PRO A 438 17.26 -25.37 40.66
N ALA A 439 18.25 -24.46 40.59
CA ALA A 439 18.23 -23.24 41.36
C ALA A 439 16.98 -22.38 41.07
N GLU A 440 16.50 -21.71 42.11
CA GLU A 440 15.33 -20.83 42.03
C GLU A 440 15.69 -19.42 42.52
N ILE A 441 15.34 -18.38 41.75
CA ILE A 441 15.50 -16.99 42.21
C ILE A 441 14.58 -16.75 43.41
N THR A 442 15.17 -16.31 44.52
CA THR A 442 14.49 -15.98 45.78
C THR A 442 14.40 -14.47 45.99
N THR A 443 15.40 -13.71 45.52
CA THR A 443 15.45 -12.26 45.64
C THR A 443 15.89 -11.63 44.32
N PRO A 444 15.22 -10.60 43.80
CA PRO A 444 13.91 -10.12 44.25
C PRO A 444 12.83 -11.19 44.05
N ALA A 445 11.78 -11.14 44.87
CA ALA A 445 10.67 -12.08 44.77
C ALA A 445 10.11 -12.09 43.33
N PRO A 446 9.94 -13.25 42.68
CA PRO A 446 9.36 -13.35 41.34
C PRO A 446 8.08 -12.53 41.18
N GLY A 447 7.97 -11.74 40.10
CA GLY A 447 6.81 -10.86 39.87
C GLY A 447 6.86 -9.50 40.57
N SER A 448 7.88 -9.22 41.39
CA SER A 448 8.03 -7.91 42.05
C SER A 448 8.35 -6.78 41.05
N THR A 449 8.21 -5.54 41.54
CA THR A 449 8.50 -4.34 40.76
C THR A 449 9.84 -3.74 41.24
N PHE A 450 10.73 -3.44 40.30
CA PHE A 450 12.01 -2.78 40.58
C PHE A 450 11.82 -1.27 40.71
N SER A 451 12.34 -0.69 41.80
CA SER A 451 12.40 0.76 42.01
C SER A 451 13.77 1.37 41.74
N GLU A 452 14.77 0.53 41.44
CA GLU A 452 16.15 0.93 41.25
C GLU A 452 16.70 0.29 39.97
N SER A 453 17.60 0.99 39.27
CA SER A 453 18.23 0.52 38.04
C SER A 453 19.38 -0.48 38.29
N ILE A 454 19.67 -0.79 39.56
CA ILE A 454 20.65 -1.79 39.98
C ILE A 454 19.94 -2.81 40.84
N VAL A 455 19.89 -4.06 40.38
CA VAL A 455 19.15 -5.13 41.07
C VAL A 455 20.07 -6.31 41.34
N THR A 456 20.03 -6.84 42.56
CA THR A 456 20.75 -8.05 42.93
C THR A 456 19.82 -9.25 42.91
N PHE A 457 20.05 -10.15 41.96
CA PHE A 457 19.40 -11.46 41.89
C PHE A 457 20.13 -12.43 42.81
N GLN A 458 19.41 -13.13 43.68
CA GLN A 458 19.89 -14.25 44.49
C GLN A 458 19.01 -15.47 44.26
N TRP A 459 19.60 -16.66 44.24
CA TRP A 459 18.90 -17.91 44.01
C TRP A 459 19.34 -19.03 44.95
N THR A 460 18.53 -20.08 45.08
CA THR A 460 18.89 -21.30 45.81
C THR A 460 20.04 -22.02 45.10
N PRO A 461 20.92 -22.76 45.80
CA PRO A 461 22.00 -23.51 45.15
C PRO A 461 21.53 -24.67 44.28
N GLY A 462 20.27 -25.09 44.38
CA GLY A 462 19.78 -26.33 43.75
C GLY A 462 20.55 -27.58 44.23
N ASN A 463 20.19 -28.74 43.70
CA ASN A 463 20.87 -30.01 43.96
C ASN A 463 21.72 -30.40 42.76
N ASN A 464 23.00 -30.74 43.00
CA ASN A 464 23.97 -31.16 41.98
C ASN A 464 24.18 -30.15 40.84
N VAL A 465 24.00 -28.85 41.10
CA VAL A 465 24.27 -27.79 40.13
C VAL A 465 25.77 -27.50 40.09
N THR A 466 26.37 -27.63 38.91
CA THR A 466 27.81 -27.42 38.68
C THR A 466 28.15 -26.05 38.09
N SER A 467 27.15 -25.35 37.53
CA SER A 467 27.32 -24.03 36.93
C SER A 467 25.97 -23.32 36.78
N TYR A 468 25.98 -21.99 36.86
CA TYR A 468 24.82 -21.15 36.58
C TYR A 468 25.06 -20.26 35.38
N TYR A 469 24.00 -19.95 34.63
CA TYR A 469 24.00 -18.88 33.65
C TYR A 469 22.78 -18.00 33.93
N LEU A 470 22.94 -16.67 33.85
CA LEU A 470 21.86 -15.71 34.05
C LEU A 470 21.71 -14.84 32.80
N GLY A 471 20.47 -14.71 32.34
CA GLY A 471 20.08 -13.86 31.23
C GLY A 471 18.97 -12.92 31.68
N VAL A 472 19.16 -11.63 31.46
CA VAL A 472 18.22 -10.56 31.79
C VAL A 472 17.96 -9.74 30.53
N GLY A 473 16.70 -9.46 30.22
CA GLY A 473 16.35 -8.71 29.02
C GLY A 473 14.94 -8.14 28.98
N LYS A 474 14.68 -7.35 27.94
CA LYS A 474 13.39 -6.65 27.70
C LYS A 474 12.31 -7.52 27.04
N SER A 475 12.65 -8.76 26.67
CA SER A 475 11.69 -9.70 26.07
C SER A 475 12.08 -11.15 26.36
N PHE A 476 11.10 -12.05 26.35
CA PHE A 476 11.37 -13.48 26.46
C PHE A 476 12.31 -14.00 25.37
N ASN A 477 12.19 -13.50 24.14
CA ASN A 477 13.08 -13.86 23.04
C ASN A 477 14.54 -13.48 23.34
N SER A 478 14.77 -12.31 23.94
CA SER A 478 16.13 -11.88 24.28
C SER A 478 16.81 -12.83 25.27
N VAL A 479 16.08 -13.40 26.23
CA VAL A 479 16.65 -14.35 27.19
C VAL A 479 16.59 -15.81 26.74
N SER A 480 15.92 -16.13 25.62
CA SER A 480 15.77 -17.52 25.14
C SER A 480 16.57 -17.84 23.87
N LYS A 481 17.05 -16.83 23.14
CA LYS A 481 17.85 -17.00 21.91
C LYS A 481 19.16 -16.24 22.02
N SER A 482 20.24 -16.82 21.51
CA SER A 482 21.56 -16.18 21.53
C SER A 482 21.55 -14.88 20.70
N PRO A 483 22.10 -13.76 21.19
CA PRO A 483 22.78 -13.60 22.49
C PRO A 483 21.78 -13.49 23.66
N TRP A 484 21.99 -14.33 24.69
CA TRP A 484 21.03 -14.59 25.78
C TRP A 484 20.95 -13.47 26.82
N GLY A 485 20.09 -12.48 26.59
CA GLY A 485 19.80 -11.35 27.47
C GLY A 485 20.42 -10.07 26.93
N ASN A 486 19.59 -9.09 26.56
CA ASN A 486 20.06 -7.82 26.03
C ASN A 486 20.41 -6.78 27.11
N ILE A 487 20.15 -7.08 28.39
CA ILE A 487 20.57 -6.25 29.54
C ILE A 487 21.78 -6.89 30.22
N PHE A 488 21.70 -8.19 30.53
CA PHE A 488 22.82 -8.95 31.08
C PHE A 488 22.78 -10.40 30.62
N ALA A 489 23.96 -10.97 30.40
CA ALA A 489 24.15 -12.33 29.93
C ALA A 489 25.49 -12.86 30.46
N GLY A 490 25.51 -13.98 31.19
CA GLY A 490 26.77 -14.62 31.55
C GLY A 490 26.72 -15.78 32.51
N THR A 491 27.80 -16.56 32.53
CA THR A 491 28.05 -17.64 33.49
C THR A 491 28.43 -17.07 34.85
N ILE A 492 27.84 -17.60 35.93
CA ILE A 492 28.02 -17.12 37.30
C ILE A 492 28.59 -18.23 38.18
N ASN A 493 29.67 -17.92 38.90
CA ASN A 493 30.27 -18.79 39.92
C ASN A 493 29.76 -18.34 41.30
N GLY A 494 28.54 -18.73 41.65
CA GLY A 494 27.88 -18.37 42.90
C GLY A 494 26.36 -18.33 42.78
N THR A 495 25.68 -18.05 43.89
CA THR A 495 24.21 -18.01 43.98
C THR A 495 23.62 -16.60 43.93
N SER A 496 24.39 -15.62 43.44
CA SER A 496 23.91 -14.26 43.28
C SER A 496 24.61 -13.50 42.15
N LYS A 497 23.92 -12.49 41.61
CA LYS A 497 24.46 -11.55 40.64
C LYS A 497 23.76 -10.19 40.73
N THR A 498 24.56 -9.14 40.89
CA THR A 498 24.13 -7.75 40.71
C THR A 498 24.18 -7.36 39.25
N VAL A 499 23.07 -6.84 38.74
CA VAL A 499 22.87 -6.40 37.35
C VAL A 499 22.59 -4.90 37.36
N PRO A 500 23.49 -4.06 36.80
CA PRO A 500 23.25 -2.63 36.64
C PRO A 500 22.45 -2.33 35.36
N ASN A 501 22.00 -1.08 35.24
CA ASN A 501 21.32 -0.54 34.05
C ASN A 501 20.02 -1.26 33.69
N ILE A 502 19.26 -1.71 34.68
CA ILE A 502 17.89 -2.16 34.47
C ILE A 502 17.03 -0.93 34.13
N PRO A 503 16.32 -0.92 33.00
CA PRO A 503 15.53 0.22 32.56
C PRO A 503 14.28 0.39 33.41
N LEU A 504 14.07 1.58 33.97
CA LEU A 504 12.91 1.96 34.78
C LEU A 504 11.83 2.64 33.94
N SER A 505 11.45 2.02 32.82
CA SER A 505 10.55 2.60 31.82
C SER A 505 9.10 2.09 31.92
N GLY A 506 8.72 1.50 33.05
CA GLY A 506 7.37 0.93 33.25
C GLY A 506 7.11 -0.37 32.51
N GLU A 507 8.11 -0.94 31.83
CA GLU A 507 8.02 -2.19 31.07
C GLU A 507 8.37 -3.41 31.94
N SER A 508 7.99 -4.61 31.47
CA SER A 508 8.38 -5.86 32.10
C SER A 508 9.83 -6.26 31.76
N ILE A 509 10.54 -6.79 32.74
CA ILE A 509 11.87 -7.38 32.62
C ILE A 509 11.75 -8.90 32.69
N PHE A 510 12.36 -9.58 31.72
CA PHE A 510 12.39 -11.03 31.63
C PHE A 510 13.75 -11.53 32.11
N VAL A 511 13.73 -12.53 32.97
CA VAL A 511 14.93 -13.15 33.54
C VAL A 511 14.84 -14.65 33.36
N ARG A 512 15.93 -15.27 32.88
CA ARG A 512 16.08 -16.71 32.80
C ARG A 512 17.32 -17.13 33.58
N LEU A 513 17.15 -18.09 34.48
CA LEU A 513 18.22 -18.73 35.22
C LEU A 513 18.43 -20.15 34.68
N TRP A 514 19.65 -20.46 34.25
CA TRP A 514 20.04 -21.81 33.89
C TRP A 514 20.86 -22.45 35.00
N SER A 515 20.57 -23.71 35.29
CA SER A 515 21.31 -24.57 36.23
C SER A 515 21.88 -25.77 35.47
N LYS A 516 23.20 -25.95 35.50
CA LYS A 516 23.87 -27.11 34.88
C LYS A 516 23.89 -28.28 35.86
N ILE A 517 22.95 -29.20 35.72
CA ILE A 517 22.84 -30.41 36.55
C ILE A 517 23.24 -31.60 35.69
N ASN A 518 24.21 -32.40 36.14
CA ASN A 518 24.66 -33.61 35.45
C ASN A 518 25.03 -33.39 33.95
N GLY A 519 25.63 -32.23 33.63
CA GLY A 519 26.01 -31.88 32.25
C GLY A 519 24.90 -31.24 31.40
N VAL A 520 23.65 -31.25 31.87
CA VAL A 520 22.48 -30.70 31.16
C VAL A 520 22.06 -29.36 31.78
N TRP A 521 21.73 -28.39 30.93
CA TRP A 521 21.20 -27.10 31.37
C TRP A 521 19.67 -27.17 31.52
N LEU A 522 19.18 -26.90 32.73
CA LEU A 522 17.77 -26.73 33.04
C LEU A 522 17.47 -25.25 33.29
N THR A 523 16.29 -24.77 32.91
CA THR A 523 15.93 -23.34 33.00
C THR A 523 14.78 -23.08 33.94
N ARG A 524 14.78 -21.88 34.55
CA ARG A 524 13.59 -21.25 35.14
C ARG A 524 13.45 -19.83 34.65
N ASP A 525 12.20 -19.44 34.40
CA ASP A 525 11.84 -18.15 33.83
C ASP A 525 11.08 -17.31 34.84
N TYR A 526 11.40 -16.03 34.85
CA TYR A 526 10.85 -15.03 35.76
C TYR A 526 10.52 -13.77 35.00
N THR A 527 9.45 -13.12 35.40
CA THR A 527 9.05 -11.81 34.90
C THR A 527 8.97 -10.86 36.09
N TYR A 528 9.48 -9.65 35.90
CA TYR A 528 9.44 -8.55 36.85
C TYR A 528 8.87 -7.32 36.18
N ASN A 529 8.36 -6.39 36.96
CA ASN A 529 7.95 -5.07 36.47
C ASN A 529 9.00 -4.03 36.86
N THR A 530 9.00 -2.89 36.21
CA THR A 530 9.83 -1.75 36.60
C THR A 530 8.92 -0.59 36.96
N LEU A 531 9.27 0.18 37.98
CA LEU A 531 8.65 1.48 38.20
C LEU A 531 9.02 2.38 37.03
N LEU A 532 8.08 3.22 36.63
CA LEU A 532 8.35 4.32 35.73
C LEU A 532 8.97 5.44 36.57
N ASP A 533 10.30 5.47 36.67
CA ASP A 533 11.05 6.53 37.35
C ASP A 533 11.51 7.54 36.31
N ASP A 534 10.54 8.32 35.83
CA ASP A 534 10.79 9.45 34.95
C ASP A 534 10.40 10.72 35.70
N SER A 535 11.37 11.61 35.88
CA SER A 535 11.21 12.89 36.58
C SER A 535 11.46 14.08 35.66
N ILE A 536 11.77 13.84 34.39
CA ILE A 536 12.05 14.88 33.41
C ILE A 536 10.75 15.17 32.67
N PRO A 537 10.18 16.38 32.78
CA PRO A 537 8.95 16.70 32.06
C PRO A 537 9.18 16.85 30.57
N PRO A 538 8.13 16.64 29.74
CA PRO A 538 8.19 16.94 28.31
C PRO A 538 8.55 18.39 28.00
N SER A 539 9.01 18.65 26.77
CA SER A 539 9.11 20.01 26.24
C SER A 539 7.73 20.65 26.12
N ALA A 540 7.63 21.98 26.26
CA ALA A 540 6.38 22.69 26.00
C ALA A 540 5.92 22.55 24.53
N PRO A 541 4.61 22.44 24.26
CA PRO A 541 4.08 22.49 22.89
C PRO A 541 4.45 23.81 22.18
N THR A 542 4.78 23.74 20.89
CA THR A 542 5.20 24.91 20.08
C THR A 542 4.30 25.13 18.87
N ASN A 543 4.42 26.30 18.22
CA ASN A 543 3.64 26.68 17.04
C ASN A 543 2.12 26.56 17.23
N LEU A 544 1.64 27.02 18.40
CA LEU A 544 0.22 27.10 18.70
C LEU A 544 -0.46 28.10 17.75
N THR A 545 -1.49 27.66 17.03
CA THR A 545 -2.29 28.50 16.12
C THR A 545 -3.79 28.25 16.29
N VAL A 546 -4.60 29.27 16.01
CA VAL A 546 -6.07 29.15 15.94
C VAL A 546 -6.52 29.27 14.49
N THR A 547 -7.36 28.34 14.05
CA THR A 547 -8.01 28.34 12.72
C THR A 547 -9.50 28.05 12.88
N ASN A 548 -10.27 28.13 11.77
CA ASN A 548 -11.69 27.77 11.72
C ASN A 548 -12.52 28.43 12.86
N ILE A 549 -12.26 29.72 13.11
CA ILE A 549 -13.01 30.48 14.11
C ILE A 549 -14.42 30.72 13.57
N THR A 550 -15.43 30.44 14.39
CA THR A 550 -16.84 30.75 14.14
C THR A 550 -17.37 31.62 15.28
N SER A 551 -18.65 31.97 15.25
CA SER A 551 -19.33 32.61 16.37
C SER A 551 -19.43 31.76 17.65
N THR A 552 -19.26 30.44 17.57
CA THR A 552 -19.42 29.53 18.74
C THR A 552 -18.32 28.47 18.88
N SER A 553 -17.30 28.49 18.02
CA SER A 553 -16.23 27.51 18.05
C SER A 553 -14.91 28.05 17.48
N MET A 554 -13.81 27.36 17.77
CA MET A 554 -12.52 27.57 17.14
C MET A 554 -11.68 26.30 17.19
N GLN A 555 -10.80 26.11 16.20
CA GLN A 555 -9.87 24.98 16.16
C GLN A 555 -8.47 25.43 16.58
N ILE A 556 -7.87 24.72 17.54
CA ILE A 556 -6.51 24.92 18.01
C ILE A 556 -5.60 23.88 17.37
N ASN A 557 -4.43 24.28 16.89
CA ASN A 557 -3.43 23.40 16.26
C ASN A 557 -2.05 23.68 16.86
N TRP A 558 -1.20 22.65 16.97
CA TRP A 558 0.16 22.78 17.51
C TRP A 558 1.13 21.76 16.92
N LYS A 559 2.43 21.99 17.14
CA LYS A 559 3.49 21.02 16.86
C LYS A 559 3.72 20.12 18.07
N ALA A 560 3.98 18.84 17.81
CA ALA A 560 4.25 17.84 18.83
C ALA A 560 5.39 18.25 19.78
N ALA A 561 5.19 18.00 21.07
CA ALA A 561 6.25 18.06 22.08
C ALA A 561 7.17 16.82 21.98
N THR A 562 8.35 16.91 22.58
CA THR A 562 9.31 15.81 22.74
C THR A 562 9.59 15.54 24.21
N ASP A 563 9.98 14.31 24.51
CA ASP A 563 10.25 13.81 25.85
C ASP A 563 11.41 12.78 25.81
N ASN A 564 12.06 12.50 26.94
CA ASN A 564 13.13 11.49 27.05
C ASN A 564 12.61 10.06 26.88
N PHE A 565 11.33 9.80 27.19
CA PHE A 565 10.67 8.52 26.91
C PHE A 565 9.56 8.68 25.88
N THR A 566 8.41 9.27 26.27
CA THR A 566 7.23 9.39 25.40
C THR A 566 6.25 10.42 25.95
N VAL A 567 5.76 11.29 25.07
CA VAL A 567 4.62 12.18 25.39
C VAL A 567 3.33 11.37 25.36
N ALA A 568 2.65 11.29 26.51
CA ALA A 568 1.38 10.56 26.67
C ALA A 568 0.18 11.36 26.18
N GLY A 569 0.20 12.70 26.28
CA GLY A 569 -0.86 13.55 25.75
C GLY A 569 -0.71 15.03 26.08
N TYR A 570 -1.80 15.77 25.92
CA TYR A 570 -1.84 17.22 26.17
C TYR A 570 -2.97 17.62 27.13
N ARG A 571 -2.68 18.62 27.97
CA ARG A 571 -3.65 19.36 28.79
C ARG A 571 -3.94 20.70 28.13
N LEU A 572 -5.21 20.94 27.81
CA LEU A 572 -5.70 22.17 27.20
C LEU A 572 -6.35 23.07 28.24
N ASP A 573 -5.87 24.31 28.30
CA ASP A 573 -6.51 25.40 29.03
C ASP A 573 -7.10 26.42 28.04
N ALA A 574 -8.37 26.79 28.24
CA ALA A 574 -9.01 27.90 27.53
C ALA A 574 -9.74 28.81 28.53
N ALA A 575 -9.57 30.12 28.42
CA ALA A 575 -10.14 31.11 29.34
C ALA A 575 -10.62 32.38 28.60
N ARG A 576 -11.49 33.16 29.24
CA ARG A 576 -11.95 34.48 28.75
C ARG A 576 -11.01 35.64 29.10
N ASP A 577 -9.98 35.37 29.89
CA ASP A 577 -8.98 36.33 30.32
C ASP A 577 -7.55 35.77 30.20
N GLN A 578 -6.59 36.65 29.99
CA GLN A 578 -5.18 36.28 29.77
C GLN A 578 -4.52 35.64 31.00
N ASN A 579 -5.07 35.89 32.19
CA ASN A 579 -4.55 35.35 33.45
C ASN A 579 -5.12 33.96 33.79
N PHE A 580 -6.00 33.41 32.93
CA PHE A 580 -6.65 32.12 33.14
C PHE A 580 -7.40 32.05 34.49
N THR A 581 -8.16 33.09 34.82
CA THR A 581 -9.03 33.14 36.01
C THR A 581 -10.49 32.81 35.70
N GLN A 582 -10.90 32.93 34.44
CA GLN A 582 -12.24 32.66 33.93
C GLN A 582 -12.20 31.59 32.83
N PHE A 583 -12.03 30.32 33.25
CA PHE A 583 -11.97 29.20 32.32
C PHE A 583 -13.27 29.00 31.53
N VAL A 584 -13.13 28.58 30.27
CA VAL A 584 -14.24 28.01 29.51
C VAL A 584 -14.67 26.72 30.22
N PRO A 585 -15.98 26.50 30.47
CA PRO A 585 -16.45 25.30 31.16
C PRO A 585 -15.89 24.01 30.54
N GLY A 586 -15.22 23.20 31.37
CA GLY A 586 -14.60 21.93 30.93
C GLY A 586 -13.25 22.06 30.23
N PHE A 587 -12.66 23.26 30.15
CA PHE A 587 -11.34 23.52 29.56
C PHE A 587 -10.34 24.09 30.56
N GLN A 588 -10.44 23.67 31.82
CA GLN A 588 -9.37 23.84 32.80
C GLN A 588 -8.65 22.49 32.94
N ASN A 589 -7.40 22.43 32.50
CA ASN A 589 -6.56 21.23 32.51
C ASN A 589 -7.18 20.03 31.77
N LYS A 590 -7.92 20.29 30.68
CA LYS A 590 -8.66 19.25 29.95
C LYS A 590 -7.72 18.28 29.26
N ASP A 591 -7.89 16.97 29.50
CA ASP A 591 -7.21 15.94 28.70
C ASP A 591 -7.77 15.94 27.28
N ILE A 592 -6.89 16.01 26.30
CA ILE A 592 -7.26 15.87 24.89
C ILE A 592 -6.48 14.74 24.20
N ALA A 593 -5.86 13.85 24.99
CA ALA A 593 -5.02 12.76 24.53
C ALA A 593 -3.84 13.23 23.65
N ASN A 594 -3.17 12.30 22.97
CA ASN A 594 -2.04 12.60 22.09
C ASN A 594 -2.50 13.00 20.67
N THR A 595 -3.23 14.12 20.58
CA THR A 595 -3.60 14.75 19.30
C THR A 595 -2.73 15.97 19.00
N LEU A 596 -2.85 16.53 17.80
CA LEU A 596 -2.18 17.79 17.39
C LEU A 596 -3.16 18.90 17.03
N ASN A 597 -4.46 18.64 17.23
CA ASN A 597 -5.52 19.61 17.08
C ASN A 597 -6.69 19.31 18.01
N HIS A 598 -7.48 20.33 18.34
CA HIS A 598 -8.72 20.21 19.10
C HIS A 598 -9.68 21.34 18.74
N ILE A 599 -10.98 21.04 18.67
CA ILE A 599 -12.04 22.05 18.45
C ILE A 599 -12.68 22.39 19.79
N ILE A 600 -12.67 23.67 20.14
CA ILE A 600 -13.41 24.22 21.28
C ILE A 600 -14.77 24.68 20.76
N THR A 601 -15.86 24.20 21.35
CA THR A 601 -17.24 24.51 20.95
C THR A 601 -18.01 25.17 22.10
N ASN A 602 -19.26 25.57 21.85
CA ASN A 602 -20.14 26.23 22.83
C ASN A 602 -19.55 27.53 23.39
N LEU A 603 -18.78 28.23 22.55
CA LEU A 603 -18.21 29.53 22.87
C LEU A 603 -19.26 30.63 22.70
N THR A 604 -19.09 31.70 23.45
CA THR A 604 -19.89 32.92 23.31
C THR A 604 -19.37 33.69 22.10
N SER A 605 -20.27 34.27 21.31
CA SER A 605 -19.91 35.07 20.14
C SER A 605 -19.24 36.39 20.53
N ASN A 606 -18.48 36.98 19.61
CA ASN A 606 -17.73 38.23 19.80
C ASN A 606 -16.90 38.27 21.10
N THR A 607 -16.35 37.13 21.51
CA THR A 607 -15.69 36.98 22.82
C THR A 607 -14.23 36.57 22.63
N PRO A 608 -13.27 37.30 23.20
CA PRO A 608 -11.86 36.89 23.19
C PRO A 608 -11.65 35.68 24.10
N TYR A 609 -10.90 34.70 23.60
CA TYR A 609 -10.46 33.52 24.33
C TYR A 609 -8.94 33.42 24.30
N PHE A 610 -8.35 33.05 25.43
CA PHE A 610 -6.93 32.82 25.63
C PHE A 610 -6.69 31.32 25.80
N ILE A 611 -5.71 30.79 25.07
CA ILE A 611 -5.43 29.36 24.98
C ILE A 611 -3.96 29.09 25.29
N ARG A 612 -3.71 28.04 26.08
CA ARG A 612 -2.38 27.46 26.30
C ARG A 612 -2.47 25.95 26.45
N LEU A 613 -1.36 25.26 26.17
CA LEU A 613 -1.25 23.82 26.28
C LEU A 613 -0.05 23.41 27.13
N ARG A 614 -0.16 22.25 27.77
CA ARG A 614 0.96 21.51 28.38
C ARG A 614 0.96 20.10 27.82
N ALA A 615 2.13 19.58 27.46
CA ALA A 615 2.33 18.15 27.28
C ALA A 615 2.50 17.45 28.64
N TYR A 616 2.07 16.20 28.72
CA TYR A 616 2.37 15.29 29.84
C TYR A 616 2.91 13.96 29.33
N ASP A 617 3.80 13.34 30.10
CA ASP A 617 4.37 12.02 29.83
C ASP A 617 3.59 10.89 30.54
N GLN A 618 4.09 9.67 30.45
CA GLN A 618 3.48 8.51 31.07
C GLN A 618 3.67 8.47 32.61
N ALA A 619 4.68 9.18 33.14
CA ALA A 619 4.91 9.32 34.58
C ALA A 619 4.04 10.40 35.21
N GLY A 620 3.35 11.19 34.37
CA GLY A 620 2.49 12.29 34.78
C GLY A 620 3.23 13.60 34.97
N ASN A 621 4.50 13.71 34.57
CA ASN A 621 5.19 14.99 34.60
C ASN A 621 4.56 15.92 33.56
N LEU A 622 4.38 17.18 33.95
CA LEU A 622 3.81 18.22 33.10
C LEU A 622 4.89 19.17 32.64
N SER A 623 4.96 19.37 31.33
CA SER A 623 5.74 20.46 30.74
C SER A 623 5.29 21.83 31.27
N VAL A 624 6.15 22.84 31.09
CA VAL A 624 5.73 24.24 31.22
C VAL A 624 4.66 24.57 30.17
N ASN A 625 3.84 25.59 30.43
CA ASN A 625 2.84 26.04 29.46
C ASN A 625 3.52 26.47 28.15
N SER A 626 2.86 26.19 27.04
CA SER A 626 3.13 26.84 25.76
C SER A 626 3.02 28.36 25.88
N THR A 627 3.47 29.07 24.84
CA THR A 627 3.08 30.48 24.66
C THR A 627 1.56 30.60 24.64
N VAL A 628 1.02 31.61 25.33
CA VAL A 628 -0.41 31.91 25.30
C VAL A 628 -0.76 32.55 23.96
N ILE A 629 -1.79 32.05 23.29
CA ILE A 629 -2.38 32.67 22.12
C ILE A 629 -3.78 33.18 22.45
N SER A 630 -4.27 34.17 21.71
CA SER A 630 -5.63 34.66 21.84
C SER A 630 -6.35 34.68 20.49
N ALA A 631 -7.63 34.34 20.50
CA ALA A 631 -8.51 34.48 19.35
C ALA A 631 -9.90 34.93 19.80
N THR A 632 -10.55 35.78 19.01
CA THR A 632 -11.90 36.27 19.29
C THR A 632 -12.88 35.53 18.40
N THR A 633 -13.89 34.89 19.00
CA THR A 633 -15.00 34.31 18.22
C THR A 633 -15.67 35.40 17.39
N HIS A 634 -16.18 35.04 16.22
CA HIS A 634 -16.91 36.01 15.41
C HIS A 634 -18.17 36.49 16.12
N SER A 635 -18.65 37.68 15.78
CA SER A 635 -19.98 38.12 16.22
C SER A 635 -21.04 37.13 15.76
N SER A 636 -22.06 36.89 16.58
CA SER A 636 -23.28 36.24 16.13
C SER A 636 -24.04 37.28 15.31
N GLY A 637 -23.68 37.40 14.04
CA GLY A 637 -24.34 38.31 13.10
C GLY A 637 -25.66 37.67 12.69
N GLY A 638 -26.77 38.37 12.92
CA GLY A 638 -28.10 37.97 12.46
C GLY A 638 -28.21 38.08 10.93
N PRO A 639 -29.42 38.30 10.38
CA PRO A 639 -29.51 38.73 8.99
C PRO A 639 -28.68 40.02 8.75
N THR A 640 -27.67 39.98 7.89
CA THR A 640 -26.90 41.17 7.47
C THR A 640 -27.64 41.87 6.34
N THR A 641 -28.04 43.13 6.52
CA THR A 641 -28.72 43.88 5.43
C THR A 641 -27.70 44.37 4.39
N VAL A 642 -28.06 44.21 3.11
CA VAL A 642 -27.31 44.70 1.96
C VAL A 642 -28.26 45.55 1.09
N ASP A 643 -28.06 46.86 1.09
CA ASP A 643 -28.95 47.84 0.46
C ASP A 643 -28.21 48.81 -0.50
N SER A 644 -26.88 48.66 -0.61
CA SER A 644 -25.99 49.52 -1.39
C SER A 644 -24.92 48.71 -2.14
N ASN A 645 -24.37 49.31 -3.20
CA ASN A 645 -23.38 48.68 -4.06
C ASN A 645 -22.08 48.34 -3.33
N ILE A 646 -21.45 47.24 -3.75
CA ILE A 646 -20.16 46.81 -3.25
C ILE A 646 -19.08 47.52 -4.06
N THR A 647 -18.42 48.49 -3.42
CA THR A 647 -17.47 49.42 -4.06
C THR A 647 -16.00 49.14 -3.69
N VAL A 648 -15.78 48.23 -2.74
CA VAL A 648 -14.47 47.76 -2.27
C VAL A 648 -14.52 46.24 -2.09
N ASP A 649 -13.36 45.59 -2.06
CA ASP A 649 -13.27 44.16 -1.79
C ASP A 649 -14.00 43.80 -0.50
N THR A 650 -14.93 42.86 -0.60
CA THR A 650 -15.87 42.52 0.48
C THR A 650 -15.96 41.02 0.62
N ILE A 651 -16.01 40.57 1.88
CA ILE A 651 -16.15 39.15 2.22
C ILE A 651 -17.50 38.95 2.90
N TRP A 652 -18.33 38.06 2.34
CA TRP A 652 -19.52 37.54 2.98
C TRP A 652 -19.21 36.21 3.64
N THR A 653 -19.54 36.10 4.93
CA THR A 653 -19.15 34.98 5.79
C THR A 653 -20.38 34.22 6.27
N ALA A 654 -20.22 32.95 6.66
CA ALA A 654 -21.30 32.18 7.27
C ALA A 654 -21.83 32.85 8.56
N ASP A 655 -20.99 33.55 9.31
CA ASP A 655 -21.39 34.26 10.53
C ASP A 655 -22.15 35.58 10.26
N GLY A 656 -22.06 36.13 9.04
CA GLY A 656 -22.89 37.26 8.60
C GLY A 656 -24.19 36.82 7.90
N SER A 657 -24.41 35.52 7.79
CA SER A 657 -25.55 34.92 7.11
C SER A 657 -26.83 34.95 7.97
N PRO A 658 -28.02 35.18 7.39
CA PRO A 658 -28.25 35.42 5.97
C PRO A 658 -27.97 36.88 5.56
N TYR A 659 -27.37 37.08 4.38
CA TYR A 659 -27.29 38.40 3.77
C TYR A 659 -28.63 38.74 3.09
N ILE A 660 -29.32 39.77 3.56
CA ILE A 660 -30.63 40.20 3.07
C ILE A 660 -30.46 41.33 2.06
N ILE A 661 -30.66 41.03 0.78
CA ILE A 661 -30.60 41.97 -0.33
C ILE A 661 -31.92 42.76 -0.38
N LYS A 662 -31.85 44.07 -0.11
CA LYS A 662 -33.01 44.98 -0.07
C LYS A 662 -33.07 45.99 -1.22
N ASN A 663 -32.11 45.93 -2.14
CA ASN A 663 -32.04 46.79 -3.31
C ASN A 663 -31.34 46.05 -4.44
N ASN A 664 -31.33 46.62 -5.64
CA ASN A 664 -30.47 46.15 -6.72
C ASN A 664 -29.00 46.41 -6.35
N ILE A 665 -28.19 45.35 -6.29
CA ILE A 665 -26.80 45.44 -5.85
C ILE A 665 -25.87 45.21 -7.03
N VAL A 666 -24.91 46.12 -7.19
CA VAL A 666 -23.81 45.98 -8.13
C VAL A 666 -22.50 45.79 -7.36
N VAL A 667 -21.73 44.77 -7.71
CA VAL A 667 -20.31 44.66 -7.37
C VAL A 667 -19.54 45.41 -8.45
N ASN A 668 -18.94 46.54 -8.09
CA ASN A 668 -18.26 47.42 -9.05
C ASN A 668 -17.10 46.72 -9.77
N SER A 669 -16.72 47.22 -10.95
CA SER A 669 -15.72 46.61 -11.85
C SER A 669 -14.33 46.40 -11.27
N VAL A 670 -13.98 47.12 -10.19
CA VAL A 670 -12.68 47.05 -9.51
C VAL A 670 -12.71 46.28 -8.20
N SER A 671 -13.87 45.74 -7.82
CA SER A 671 -14.09 45.11 -6.51
C SER A 671 -14.26 43.60 -6.64
N VAL A 672 -13.81 42.88 -5.61
CA VAL A 672 -14.00 41.44 -5.48
C VAL A 672 -14.99 41.14 -4.35
N LEU A 673 -16.06 40.41 -4.67
CA LEU A 673 -16.95 39.82 -3.67
C LEU A 673 -16.55 38.36 -3.41
N THR A 674 -16.04 38.08 -2.21
CA THR A 674 -15.77 36.70 -1.77
C THR A 674 -16.89 36.21 -0.89
N ILE A 675 -17.48 35.05 -1.20
CA ILE A 675 -18.56 34.43 -0.41
C ILE A 675 -18.05 33.10 0.14
N GLN A 676 -18.02 32.97 1.46
CA GLN A 676 -17.52 31.77 2.15
C GLN A 676 -18.55 30.62 2.14
N PRO A 677 -18.10 29.36 2.29
CA PRO A 677 -18.99 28.20 2.45
C PRO A 677 -20.05 28.39 3.53
N GLY A 678 -21.25 27.86 3.31
CA GLY A 678 -22.38 27.93 4.24
C GLY A 678 -23.11 29.28 4.31
N THR A 679 -22.70 30.27 3.51
CA THR A 679 -23.37 31.58 3.46
C THR A 679 -24.71 31.49 2.73
N VAL A 680 -25.76 32.08 3.31
CA VAL A 680 -27.10 32.21 2.72
C VAL A 680 -27.33 33.67 2.33
N ILE A 681 -27.83 33.88 1.11
CA ILE A 681 -28.16 35.18 0.54
C ILE A 681 -29.66 35.15 0.21
N ARG A 682 -30.42 36.07 0.78
CA ARG A 682 -31.87 36.16 0.61
C ARG A 682 -32.25 37.48 -0.04
N PHE A 683 -33.07 37.42 -1.09
CA PHE A 683 -33.58 38.59 -1.76
C PHE A 683 -34.95 38.98 -1.18
N ASP A 684 -35.03 40.18 -0.60
CA ASP A 684 -36.21 40.74 0.07
C ASP A 684 -37.07 41.59 -0.88
N GLY A 685 -37.23 41.11 -2.11
CA GLY A 685 -37.93 41.80 -3.18
C GLY A 685 -37.42 41.38 -4.55
N ASN A 686 -38.01 41.95 -5.60
CA ASN A 686 -37.64 41.65 -6.97
C ASN A 686 -36.34 42.36 -7.40
N PHE A 687 -35.23 42.01 -6.74
CA PHE A 687 -33.92 42.64 -6.89
C PHE A 687 -32.92 41.71 -7.60
N PHE A 688 -31.86 42.29 -8.17
CA PHE A 688 -30.73 41.54 -8.72
C PHE A 688 -29.45 41.73 -7.90
N LEU A 689 -28.53 40.76 -8.04
CA LEU A 689 -27.12 40.93 -7.70
C LEU A 689 -26.32 40.84 -9.01
N LYS A 690 -25.73 41.96 -9.42
CA LYS A 690 -24.93 42.07 -10.63
C LYS A 690 -23.46 42.23 -10.29
N VAL A 691 -22.64 41.30 -10.75
CA VAL A 691 -21.20 41.33 -10.54
C VAL A 691 -20.55 41.95 -11.78
N SER A 692 -20.19 43.23 -11.74
CA SER A 692 -19.38 43.88 -12.78
C SER A 692 -17.88 43.72 -12.53
N GLY A 693 -17.46 43.56 -11.27
CA GLY A 693 -16.11 43.14 -10.87
C GLY A 693 -15.97 41.62 -10.89
N GLN A 694 -15.35 41.06 -9.86
CA GLN A 694 -15.20 39.61 -9.71
C GLN A 694 -16.00 39.08 -8.52
N MET A 695 -16.56 37.87 -8.64
CA MET A 695 -17.09 37.11 -7.52
C MET A 695 -16.37 35.77 -7.37
N ILE A 696 -16.01 35.44 -6.13
CA ILE A 696 -15.45 34.15 -5.74
C ILE A 696 -16.41 33.53 -4.72
N ALA A 697 -17.28 32.64 -5.18
CA ALA A 697 -18.26 31.94 -4.35
C ALA A 697 -18.01 30.43 -4.41
N GLU A 698 -17.12 29.93 -3.56
CA GLU A 698 -16.71 28.52 -3.56
C GLU A 698 -17.16 27.83 -2.27
N GLY A 699 -18.37 27.27 -2.28
CA GLY A 699 -18.90 26.48 -1.17
C GLY A 699 -18.27 25.08 -1.07
N THR A 700 -18.75 24.28 -0.14
CA THR A 700 -18.41 22.84 -0.04
C THR A 700 -19.65 21.98 -0.17
N ALA A 701 -19.49 20.68 -0.42
CA ALA A 701 -20.61 19.74 -0.51
C ALA A 701 -21.46 19.69 0.78
N THR A 702 -20.84 19.91 1.95
CA THR A 702 -21.51 19.92 3.25
C THR A 702 -21.98 21.31 3.69
N GLN A 703 -21.44 22.38 3.11
CA GLN A 703 -21.78 23.78 3.40
C GLN A 703 -21.92 24.56 2.08
N PRO A 704 -22.99 24.30 1.30
CA PRO A 704 -23.21 25.02 0.05
C PRO A 704 -23.56 26.49 0.30
N ILE A 705 -23.24 27.35 -0.66
CA ILE A 705 -23.71 28.73 -0.68
C ILE A 705 -25.13 28.75 -1.26
N VAL A 706 -26.07 29.46 -0.63
CA VAL A 706 -27.49 29.45 -1.05
C VAL A 706 -27.95 30.85 -1.44
N PHE A 707 -28.48 31.02 -2.65
CA PHE A 707 -29.17 32.22 -3.13
C PHE A 707 -30.66 31.93 -3.25
N THR A 708 -31.50 32.64 -2.48
CA THR A 708 -32.94 32.31 -2.36
C THR A 708 -33.82 33.54 -2.09
N SER A 709 -35.14 33.35 -2.08
CA SER A 709 -36.12 34.35 -1.68
C SER A 709 -36.12 34.55 -0.16
N ASN A 710 -36.37 35.78 0.31
CA ASN A 710 -36.61 36.05 1.73
C ASN A 710 -38.07 35.80 2.16
N LYS A 711 -38.97 35.42 1.23
CA LYS A 711 -40.38 35.16 1.55
C LYS A 711 -40.53 33.84 2.32
N THR A 712 -41.52 33.81 3.22
CA THR A 712 -41.90 32.60 3.97
C THR A 712 -42.49 31.50 3.09
N THR A 713 -43.08 31.87 1.95
CA THR A 713 -43.54 30.96 0.90
C THR A 713 -42.92 31.39 -0.44
N PRO A 714 -41.69 30.92 -0.74
CA PRO A 714 -41.01 31.28 -1.98
C PRO A 714 -41.76 30.81 -3.23
N ALA A 715 -41.70 31.60 -4.29
CA ALA A 715 -42.23 31.25 -5.60
C ALA A 715 -41.24 31.66 -6.70
N ILE A 716 -41.36 31.05 -7.88
CA ILE A 716 -40.60 31.42 -9.08
C ILE A 716 -40.67 32.95 -9.31
N SER A 717 -39.57 33.56 -9.75
CA SER A 717 -39.47 35.01 -10.02
C SER A 717 -39.72 35.91 -8.80
N ASN A 718 -39.37 35.45 -7.59
CA ASN A 718 -39.39 36.31 -6.40
C ASN A 718 -38.26 37.34 -6.39
N TRP A 719 -37.16 37.05 -7.09
CA TRP A 719 -36.03 37.93 -7.32
C TRP A 719 -35.54 37.79 -8.76
N GLN A 720 -34.80 38.78 -9.26
CA GLN A 720 -34.50 38.86 -10.70
C GLN A 720 -33.43 37.86 -11.11
N TYR A 721 -32.15 38.16 -10.83
CA TYR A 721 -31.06 37.33 -11.29
C TYR A 721 -29.75 37.57 -10.53
N LEU A 722 -28.88 36.56 -10.58
CA LEU A 722 -27.46 36.66 -10.27
C LEU A 722 -26.71 36.79 -11.59
N GLU A 723 -26.23 37.99 -11.92
CA GLU A 723 -25.44 38.23 -13.13
C GLU A 723 -23.95 38.14 -12.80
N LEU A 724 -23.23 37.23 -13.47
CA LEU A 724 -21.78 37.11 -13.34
C LEU A 724 -21.07 37.66 -14.58
N ASN A 725 -20.08 38.53 -14.35
CA ASN A 725 -19.12 39.00 -15.34
C ASN A 725 -17.67 38.75 -14.87
N ASN A 726 -16.69 38.98 -15.75
CA ASN A 726 -15.25 39.07 -15.44
C ASN A 726 -14.65 37.95 -14.55
N LEU A 727 -14.27 36.81 -15.13
CA LEU A 727 -13.50 35.73 -14.46
C LEU A 727 -14.07 35.28 -13.08
N SER A 728 -15.38 35.43 -12.89
CA SER A 728 -16.08 35.01 -11.67
C SER A 728 -16.14 33.48 -11.57
N ARG A 729 -16.17 32.97 -10.34
CA ARG A 729 -16.21 31.54 -10.03
C ARG A 729 -17.33 31.26 -9.04
N ILE A 730 -18.17 30.28 -9.37
CA ILE A 730 -19.20 29.76 -8.47
C ILE A 730 -19.11 28.24 -8.41
N LYS A 731 -18.93 27.71 -7.19
CA LYS A 731 -18.81 26.28 -6.93
C LYS A 731 -19.63 25.84 -5.74
N ASN A 732 -20.21 24.65 -5.80
CA ASN A 732 -20.98 24.04 -4.70
C ASN A 732 -22.03 25.01 -4.13
N ALA A 733 -22.91 25.52 -5.00
CA ALA A 733 -23.92 26.51 -4.66
C ALA A 733 -25.34 26.03 -5.03
N ARG A 734 -26.35 26.60 -4.39
CA ARG A 734 -27.77 26.42 -4.71
C ARG A 734 -28.41 27.76 -5.04
N ILE A 735 -29.16 27.81 -6.14
CA ILE A 735 -29.84 29.00 -6.61
C ILE A 735 -31.31 28.68 -6.85
N GLU A 736 -32.20 29.39 -6.17
CA GLU A 736 -33.63 29.05 -6.15
C GLU A 736 -34.57 30.27 -6.13
N TYR A 737 -35.75 30.11 -6.74
CA TYR A 737 -36.85 31.09 -6.76
C TYR A 737 -36.58 32.41 -7.51
N ALA A 738 -35.57 32.42 -8.39
CA ALA A 738 -35.24 33.54 -9.25
C ALA A 738 -36.10 33.57 -10.53
N ASP A 739 -36.08 34.71 -11.20
CA ASP A 739 -36.54 34.86 -12.58
C ASP A 739 -35.50 34.29 -13.55
N SER A 740 -34.22 34.54 -13.31
CA SER A 740 -33.11 33.85 -13.96
C SER A 740 -32.05 33.56 -12.92
N GLY A 741 -31.92 32.30 -12.50
CA GLY A 741 -31.08 31.87 -11.38
C GLY A 741 -29.67 32.42 -11.52
N LEU A 742 -28.97 32.00 -12.57
CA LEU A 742 -27.65 32.50 -12.92
C LEU A 742 -27.62 32.98 -14.36
N PHE A 743 -27.29 34.25 -14.56
CA PHE A 743 -27.19 34.90 -15.86
C PHE A 743 -25.73 35.25 -16.17
N THR A 744 -25.27 34.95 -17.39
CA THR A 744 -23.92 35.32 -17.85
C THR A 744 -23.97 35.85 -19.27
N ASN A 745 -23.29 36.96 -19.55
CA ASN A 745 -23.12 37.50 -20.90
C ASN A 745 -21.65 37.60 -21.37
N ASN A 746 -20.73 37.03 -20.60
CA ASN A 746 -19.28 37.13 -20.78
C ASN A 746 -18.61 35.75 -20.77
N SER A 747 -17.36 35.66 -21.24
CA SER A 747 -16.56 34.44 -21.26
C SER A 747 -15.68 34.28 -20.00
N GLY A 748 -15.23 33.04 -19.73
CA GLY A 748 -14.26 32.75 -18.67
C GLY A 748 -14.86 32.59 -17.27
N ILE A 749 -16.17 32.38 -17.18
CA ILE A 749 -16.87 32.10 -15.93
C ILE A 749 -16.87 30.58 -15.69
N VAL A 750 -16.54 30.18 -14.47
CA VAL A 750 -16.52 28.77 -14.05
C VAL A 750 -17.72 28.48 -13.17
N ILE A 751 -18.58 27.55 -13.61
CA ILE A 751 -19.76 27.08 -12.89
C ILE A 751 -19.61 25.58 -12.67
N GLU A 752 -19.41 25.17 -11.41
CA GLU A 752 -19.12 23.78 -11.06
C GLU A 752 -19.96 23.33 -9.86
N ASN A 753 -20.59 22.16 -9.92
CA ASN A 753 -21.37 21.62 -8.79
C ASN A 753 -22.48 22.57 -8.30
N VAL A 754 -23.12 23.30 -9.21
CA VAL A 754 -24.20 24.25 -8.88
C VAL A 754 -25.55 23.59 -9.12
N ILE A 755 -26.45 23.72 -8.14
CA ILE A 755 -27.84 23.30 -8.23
C ILE A 755 -28.71 24.53 -8.50
N SER A 756 -29.49 24.48 -9.57
CA SER A 756 -30.50 25.49 -9.89
C SER A 756 -31.88 24.84 -9.85
N GLU A 757 -32.76 25.34 -8.97
CA GLU A 757 -34.11 24.80 -8.84
C GLU A 757 -35.20 25.82 -8.53
N HIS A 758 -36.43 25.58 -9.01
CA HIS A 758 -37.57 26.49 -8.82
C HIS A 758 -37.34 27.91 -9.35
N ASN A 759 -36.58 28.06 -10.43
CA ASN A 759 -36.41 29.33 -11.14
C ASN A 759 -37.26 29.35 -12.43
N ARG A 760 -37.52 30.53 -13.00
CA ARG A 760 -38.09 30.57 -14.37
C ARG A 760 -37.01 30.08 -15.33
N VAL A 761 -35.84 30.69 -15.36
CA VAL A 761 -34.67 30.14 -16.06
C VAL A 761 -33.62 29.74 -15.03
N GLY A 762 -33.11 28.51 -15.10
CA GLY A 762 -32.07 28.05 -14.18
C GLY A 762 -30.71 28.69 -14.48
N PHE A 763 -30.13 28.33 -15.63
CA PHE A 763 -28.89 28.93 -16.14
C PHE A 763 -29.18 29.64 -17.46
N PHE A 764 -29.03 30.96 -17.50
CA PHE A 764 -29.20 31.76 -18.71
C PHE A 764 -27.84 32.24 -19.23
N ILE A 765 -27.40 31.66 -20.34
CA ILE A 765 -26.11 31.95 -20.96
C ILE A 765 -26.35 32.71 -22.28
N GLN A 766 -25.77 33.89 -22.38
CA GLN A 766 -25.92 34.79 -23.51
C GLN A 766 -24.55 35.13 -24.13
N GLY A 767 -24.26 34.67 -25.34
CA GLY A 767 -22.94 34.89 -25.96
C GLY A 767 -21.77 34.25 -25.19
N GLY A 768 -20.53 34.51 -25.63
CA GLY A 768 -19.30 34.05 -24.96
C GLY A 768 -19.08 32.53 -24.92
N THR A 769 -18.02 32.12 -24.21
CA THR A 769 -17.70 30.73 -23.84
C THR A 769 -17.84 30.55 -22.32
N THR A 770 -18.80 29.72 -21.90
CA THR A 770 -19.03 29.40 -20.48
C THR A 770 -18.98 27.90 -20.28
N SER A 771 -18.28 27.45 -19.23
CA SER A 771 -18.21 26.04 -18.86
C SER A 771 -19.18 25.75 -17.72
N LEU A 772 -20.12 24.84 -17.96
CA LEU A 772 -21.05 24.29 -16.99
C LEU A 772 -20.68 22.82 -16.79
N SER A 773 -20.04 22.51 -15.67
CA SER A 773 -19.59 21.14 -15.37
C SER A 773 -20.22 20.63 -14.09
N ASN A 774 -20.75 19.41 -14.12
CA ASN A 774 -21.37 18.76 -12.97
C ASN A 774 -22.48 19.60 -12.32
N ILE A 775 -23.28 20.33 -13.11
CA ILE A 775 -24.41 21.10 -12.59
C ILE A 775 -25.65 20.22 -12.46
N THR A 776 -26.63 20.68 -11.66
CA THR A 776 -27.98 20.12 -11.64
C THR A 776 -29.00 21.22 -11.93
N ALA A 777 -29.73 21.12 -13.03
CA ALA A 777 -30.86 21.99 -13.35
C ALA A 777 -32.16 21.21 -13.21
N ARG A 778 -32.99 21.54 -12.21
CA ARG A 778 -34.25 20.83 -11.97
C ARG A 778 -35.41 21.69 -11.51
N ASN A 779 -36.65 21.29 -11.77
CA ASN A 779 -37.85 22.02 -11.33
C ASN A 779 -37.87 23.50 -11.77
N ASN A 780 -37.18 23.86 -12.84
CA ASN A 780 -37.23 25.20 -13.44
C ASN A 780 -38.26 25.22 -14.58
N VAL A 781 -38.69 26.40 -15.02
CA VAL A 781 -39.43 26.49 -16.29
C VAL A 781 -38.48 26.11 -17.43
N GLU A 782 -37.32 26.75 -17.53
CA GLU A 782 -36.23 26.37 -18.42
C GLU A 782 -35.01 25.97 -17.58
N GLY A 783 -34.48 24.76 -17.78
CA GLY A 783 -33.29 24.31 -17.06
C GLY A 783 -32.06 25.13 -17.43
N ILE A 784 -31.78 25.20 -18.73
CA ILE A 784 -30.69 25.99 -19.31
C ILE A 784 -31.24 26.73 -20.53
N HIS A 785 -31.02 28.05 -20.61
CA HIS A 785 -31.33 28.86 -21.77
C HIS A 785 -30.03 29.35 -22.42
N LEU A 786 -29.86 29.09 -23.70
CA LEU A 786 -28.71 29.52 -24.51
C LEU A 786 -29.16 30.50 -25.60
N SER A 787 -28.56 31.70 -25.66
CA SER A 787 -28.90 32.73 -26.65
C SER A 787 -27.65 33.42 -27.25
N LYS A 788 -27.83 34.27 -28.28
CA LYS A 788 -26.79 35.09 -28.93
C LYS A 788 -25.53 34.33 -29.37
N GLY A 789 -25.68 33.11 -29.89
CA GLY A 789 -24.58 32.33 -30.47
C GLY A 789 -23.50 31.89 -29.46
N THR A 790 -23.92 31.59 -28.22
CA THR A 790 -23.04 31.09 -27.15
C THR A 790 -22.37 29.75 -27.49
N LEU A 791 -21.13 29.58 -27.03
CA LEU A 791 -20.32 28.35 -27.14
C LEU A 791 -20.26 27.58 -25.81
N ALA A 792 -21.38 27.53 -25.10
CA ALA A 792 -21.47 26.85 -23.81
C ALA A 792 -20.98 25.39 -23.90
N GLN A 793 -20.13 25.00 -22.94
CA GLN A 793 -19.66 23.63 -22.76
C GLN A 793 -20.42 23.04 -21.56
N ILE A 794 -21.37 22.15 -21.82
CA ILE A 794 -22.22 21.53 -20.81
C ILE A 794 -21.79 20.06 -20.69
N THR A 795 -21.14 19.72 -19.57
CA THR A 795 -20.56 18.40 -19.34
C THR A 795 -20.92 17.83 -17.98
N GLN A 796 -21.02 16.50 -17.88
CA GLN A 796 -21.21 15.76 -16.62
C GLN A 796 -22.43 16.22 -15.79
N SER A 797 -23.40 16.87 -16.42
CA SER A 797 -24.47 17.59 -15.73
C SER A 797 -25.79 16.81 -15.74
N THR A 798 -26.68 17.11 -14.81
CA THR A 798 -28.01 16.52 -14.72
C THR A 798 -29.09 17.58 -14.97
N ILE A 799 -29.89 17.41 -16.02
CA ILE A 799 -30.97 18.32 -16.40
C ILE A 799 -32.28 17.53 -16.40
N THR A 800 -33.13 17.78 -15.40
CA THR A 800 -34.32 16.94 -15.17
C THR A 800 -35.49 17.69 -14.57
N THR A 801 -36.72 17.21 -14.75
CA THR A 801 -37.94 17.78 -14.14
C THR A 801 -38.17 19.27 -14.39
N ASN A 802 -37.57 19.85 -15.42
CA ASN A 802 -37.87 21.21 -15.88
C ASN A 802 -39.06 21.19 -16.85
N GLN A 803 -39.71 22.33 -17.08
CA GLN A 803 -40.71 22.41 -18.15
C GLN A 803 -40.05 22.18 -19.52
N ASP A 804 -38.96 22.89 -19.80
CA ASP A 804 -38.04 22.64 -20.90
C ASP A 804 -36.62 22.42 -20.33
N GLY A 805 -35.91 21.38 -20.78
CA GLY A 805 -34.59 21.01 -20.29
C GLY A 805 -33.52 22.02 -20.70
N ILE A 806 -33.16 22.01 -21.98
CA ILE A 806 -32.24 22.98 -22.59
C ILE A 806 -32.96 23.70 -23.72
N PHE A 807 -33.15 25.00 -23.57
CA PHE A 807 -33.72 25.87 -24.59
C PHE A 807 -32.62 26.65 -25.30
N ILE A 808 -32.61 26.62 -26.64
CA ILE A 808 -31.59 27.24 -27.48
C ILE A 808 -32.29 28.22 -28.43
N ASP A 809 -32.09 29.51 -28.17
CA ASP A 809 -32.58 30.62 -28.97
C ASP A 809 -31.54 31.01 -30.04
N LEU A 810 -31.88 30.78 -31.31
CA LEU A 810 -31.02 31.07 -32.45
C LEU A 810 -31.32 32.49 -32.98
N ASP A 811 -30.66 33.49 -32.39
CA ASP A 811 -30.86 34.91 -32.69
C ASP A 811 -30.55 35.33 -34.16
N GLU A 812 -31.26 36.38 -34.60
CA GLU A 812 -31.26 37.03 -35.93
C GLU A 812 -29.99 37.83 -36.29
N THR A 813 -29.15 38.18 -35.31
CA THR A 813 -28.03 39.09 -35.55
C THR A 813 -26.81 38.33 -36.08
N GLY A 814 -26.60 38.42 -37.39
CA GLY A 814 -25.71 37.58 -38.20
C GLY A 814 -24.19 37.65 -37.93
N THR A 815 -23.72 37.76 -36.69
CA THR A 815 -22.27 37.83 -36.37
C THR A 815 -21.64 36.52 -35.91
N ASN A 816 -22.39 35.45 -35.58
CA ASN A 816 -21.80 34.16 -35.20
C ASN A 816 -22.56 32.97 -35.83
N LYS A 817 -22.41 32.80 -37.14
CA LYS A 817 -23.18 31.86 -37.95
C LYS A 817 -22.84 30.37 -37.75
N ASN A 818 -21.80 30.02 -36.96
CA ASN A 818 -21.26 28.64 -36.82
C ASN A 818 -21.07 28.13 -35.38
N ASN A 819 -21.50 28.85 -34.35
CA ASN A 819 -21.27 28.45 -32.96
C ASN A 819 -22.43 27.59 -32.45
N THR A 820 -22.19 26.29 -32.24
CA THR A 820 -23.15 25.40 -31.59
C THR A 820 -22.65 24.98 -30.21
N PRO A 821 -23.54 24.90 -29.20
CA PRO A 821 -23.15 24.47 -27.87
C PRO A 821 -22.71 23.00 -27.89
N ASN A 822 -21.79 22.66 -26.99
CA ASN A 822 -21.31 21.30 -26.82
C ASN A 822 -21.97 20.70 -25.57
N ILE A 823 -22.89 19.77 -25.79
CA ILE A 823 -23.72 19.15 -24.77
C ILE A 823 -23.34 17.67 -24.74
N ILE A 824 -22.39 17.28 -23.90
CA ILE A 824 -21.86 15.91 -23.90
C ILE A 824 -21.73 15.34 -22.49
N GLN A 825 -21.85 14.02 -22.33
CA GLN A 825 -21.67 13.34 -21.03
C GLN A 825 -22.67 13.79 -19.95
N ASN A 826 -23.87 14.23 -20.34
CA ASN A 826 -24.91 14.67 -19.42
C ASN A 826 -25.99 13.61 -19.22
N LYS A 827 -26.82 13.78 -18.18
CA LYS A 827 -28.09 13.08 -17.99
C LYS A 827 -29.23 14.08 -18.18
N ILE A 828 -29.98 13.95 -19.27
CA ILE A 828 -31.05 14.88 -19.66
C ILE A 828 -32.35 14.08 -19.80
N PHE A 829 -33.23 14.14 -18.81
CA PHE A 829 -34.38 13.24 -18.74
C PHE A 829 -35.52 13.78 -17.87
N ASN A 830 -36.74 13.27 -18.04
CA ASN A 830 -37.93 13.66 -17.27
C ASN A 830 -38.29 15.17 -17.32
N ASN A 831 -37.85 15.89 -18.35
CA ASN A 831 -38.35 17.25 -18.59
C ASN A 831 -39.75 17.17 -19.23
N ILE A 832 -40.65 18.10 -18.86
CA ILE A 832 -42.10 18.01 -19.13
C ILE A 832 -42.37 18.07 -20.64
N ASN A 833 -41.92 19.15 -21.29
CA ASN A 833 -42.08 19.35 -22.72
C ASN A 833 -40.92 18.64 -23.43
N PHE A 834 -39.75 19.28 -23.51
CA PHE A 834 -38.60 18.80 -24.26
C PHE A 834 -37.33 18.71 -23.42
N ASN A 835 -36.47 17.75 -23.73
CA ASN A 835 -35.11 17.66 -23.21
C ASN A 835 -34.20 18.71 -23.88
N ILE A 836 -34.34 18.89 -25.19
CA ILE A 836 -33.72 19.98 -25.95
C ILE A 836 -34.79 20.61 -26.84
N LYS A 837 -34.90 21.93 -26.79
CA LYS A 837 -35.78 22.74 -27.62
C LYS A 837 -34.97 23.81 -28.30
N THR A 838 -35.15 23.96 -29.60
CA THR A 838 -34.57 25.07 -30.36
C THR A 838 -35.69 25.96 -30.92
N LYS A 839 -35.42 27.25 -31.07
CA LYS A 839 -36.34 28.22 -31.68
C LYS A 839 -35.56 29.13 -32.62
N ALA A 840 -36.14 29.46 -33.78
CA ALA A 840 -35.60 30.44 -34.70
C ALA A 840 -36.24 31.82 -34.48
N ALA A 841 -35.43 32.87 -34.63
CA ALA A 841 -35.90 34.24 -34.48
C ALA A 841 -36.82 34.72 -35.63
N SER A 842 -36.71 34.18 -36.85
CA SER A 842 -37.71 34.39 -37.93
C SER A 842 -37.70 33.33 -39.04
N ALA A 843 -38.85 33.19 -39.72
CA ALA A 843 -39.06 32.30 -40.88
C ALA A 843 -38.17 32.60 -42.11
N ALA A 844 -37.43 33.71 -42.11
CA ALA A 844 -36.56 34.13 -43.22
C ALA A 844 -35.17 33.47 -43.21
N PHE A 845 -34.83 32.68 -42.19
CA PHE A 845 -33.56 31.97 -42.10
C PHE A 845 -33.78 30.46 -42.14
N SER A 846 -33.42 29.84 -43.27
CA SER A 846 -33.49 28.39 -43.41
C SER A 846 -32.47 27.70 -42.48
N HIS A 847 -32.94 26.74 -41.70
CA HIS A 847 -32.16 25.91 -40.75
C HIS A 847 -31.13 24.99 -41.45
N GLN A 848 -30.86 25.19 -42.74
CA GLN A 848 -30.07 24.26 -43.51
C GLN A 848 -28.59 24.37 -43.10
N ASN A 849 -28.19 23.47 -42.19
CA ASN A 849 -26.83 23.01 -41.85
C ASN A 849 -26.28 23.28 -40.43
N LYS A 850 -27.09 23.65 -39.42
CA LYS A 850 -26.58 23.80 -38.03
C LYS A 850 -26.68 22.48 -37.25
N LYS A 851 -25.55 21.95 -36.76
CA LYS A 851 -25.48 20.70 -35.97
C LYS A 851 -25.11 20.98 -34.52
N ILE A 852 -26.05 20.72 -33.60
CA ILE A 852 -25.77 20.72 -32.16
C ILE A 852 -25.02 19.44 -31.80
N ASN A 853 -23.91 19.55 -31.07
CA ASN A 853 -23.22 18.36 -30.56
C ASN A 853 -23.89 17.91 -29.26
N ALA A 854 -24.82 16.98 -29.37
CA ALA A 854 -25.52 16.36 -28.24
C ALA A 854 -25.12 14.88 -28.03
N LYS A 855 -23.89 14.49 -28.40
CA LYS A 855 -23.42 13.09 -28.31
C LYS A 855 -23.10 12.69 -26.88
N ASN A 856 -23.12 11.38 -26.62
CA ASN A 856 -22.71 10.79 -25.33
C ASN A 856 -23.53 11.30 -24.13
N ASN A 857 -24.79 11.69 -24.33
CA ASN A 857 -25.72 11.97 -23.23
C ASN A 857 -26.60 10.76 -22.94
N TRP A 858 -27.04 10.64 -21.69
CA TRP A 858 -28.12 9.76 -21.28
C TRP A 858 -29.45 10.52 -21.32
N TRP A 859 -30.41 10.00 -22.08
CA TRP A 859 -31.70 10.66 -22.35
C TRP A 859 -32.86 10.19 -21.45
N GLY A 860 -32.56 9.30 -20.48
CA GLY A 860 -33.57 8.64 -19.63
C GLY A 860 -34.07 7.30 -20.16
N THR A 861 -33.82 7.01 -21.45
CA THR A 861 -34.30 5.82 -22.15
C THR A 861 -33.31 5.43 -23.26
N SER A 862 -33.33 4.15 -23.67
CA SER A 862 -32.63 3.65 -24.86
C SER A 862 -33.53 3.58 -26.10
N ASN A 863 -34.82 3.89 -25.97
CA ASN A 863 -35.77 3.89 -27.09
C ASN A 863 -35.62 5.18 -27.91
N ILE A 864 -35.15 5.06 -29.15
CA ILE A 864 -34.86 6.22 -30.01
C ILE A 864 -36.10 7.10 -30.26
N ASN A 865 -37.29 6.49 -30.41
CA ASN A 865 -38.53 7.23 -30.68
C ASN A 865 -38.93 8.11 -29.48
N GLU A 866 -38.70 7.63 -28.25
CA GLU A 866 -38.94 8.41 -27.03
C GLU A 866 -37.92 9.55 -26.88
N VAL A 867 -36.68 9.35 -27.32
CA VAL A 867 -35.66 10.40 -27.36
C VAL A 867 -36.03 11.47 -28.38
N GLU A 868 -36.42 11.08 -29.58
CA GLU A 868 -36.82 11.99 -30.67
C GLU A 868 -38.02 12.87 -30.27
N GLN A 869 -39.05 12.29 -29.65
CA GLN A 869 -40.21 13.07 -29.15
C GLN A 869 -39.84 14.13 -28.10
N LYS A 870 -38.67 14.00 -27.46
CA LYS A 870 -38.16 14.94 -26.46
C LYS A 870 -37.14 15.92 -27.04
N ILE A 871 -36.92 15.93 -28.34
CA ILE A 871 -36.10 16.92 -29.04
C ILE A 871 -37.02 17.70 -29.99
N PHE A 872 -36.98 19.03 -29.90
CA PHE A 872 -37.78 19.90 -30.76
C PHE A 872 -36.88 20.83 -31.57
N ASP A 873 -36.96 20.75 -32.90
CA ASP A 873 -36.49 21.78 -33.83
C ASP A 873 -37.70 22.54 -34.41
N ASP A 874 -37.57 23.86 -34.55
CA ASP A 874 -38.62 24.76 -35.05
C ASP A 874 -39.05 24.40 -36.50
N THR A 875 -38.23 23.61 -37.22
CA THR A 875 -38.58 23.03 -38.53
C THR A 875 -39.49 21.81 -38.47
N ASP A 876 -39.63 21.14 -37.32
CA ASP A 876 -40.48 19.94 -37.18
C ASP A 876 -41.98 20.29 -37.07
N ALA A 877 -42.30 21.58 -36.93
CA ALA A 877 -43.66 22.12 -36.79
C ALA A 877 -44.21 22.80 -38.06
N GLN A 878 -43.44 22.84 -39.17
CA GLN A 878 -43.86 23.41 -40.47
C GLN A 878 -44.12 22.36 -41.56
#